data_AF-A0AAU9VLC2-F1
#
_entry.id   AF-A0AAU9VLC2-F1
#
_cell.length_a   1.000
_cell.length_b   1.000
_cell.length_c   1.000
_cell.angle_alpha   90.00
_cell.angle_beta   90.00
_cell.angle_gamma   90.00
#
_symmetry.space_group_name_H-M   'P 1'
#
loop_
_entity.id
_entity.type
_entity.pdbx_description
1 polymer ?
#
loop_
_entity_poly.entity_id
_entity_poly.type
_entity_poly.pdbx_seq_one_letter_code
_entity_poly.pdbx_strand_id
1 'polypeptide(L)'
;MNKTCCTLGAGPGGAFSYHGGGHGGRGGGFYQDRNTTRLYGWNYFDTIYLLGGSTGTNLFSSKAGSGGGAIELKAIGGTLTLNAAIKADGYSTGNTSDDHCAGGSSGGLIRLRGNRVVIEKNGSLSAVGGDSGFSSNHSHYCGGGGGGGVIQVFSQTDIKSYKANSLKRTNGGRGLRNGEAGQEQVALYFDRQMDLKINTTSCKMSWTNNHEYAGEIEQRTFEKMAYNVCKIEFSSSIRIGRQVSVKISGKRALSLISMHGSIEIFSQIDIDATEHSDESLSETSIGGYVKVSHDDKPAGPAGPNCSSDELYGRDFDSLLGGSVCSWEGNGEGFKAVGGGALELRAESGAIVIDEIISANGFSNNSGNAGAMGGTIRLHANEIHLKRKALLTARGSGAGGGVVQLRSVVDVDGLCESKFNVTGKTFGLVNILVSTKATNQAQYIQDGYLEIDTTNARWMHKLATMNGSMAYSYYGEFETRNLNPTFQYNVSKFEFQTPILINGSTKVSVFGLHSLLVESMEGIYIGVDINLKESEATSGKRVGGYCVTSSNRTDGKGPGRGQPGKNAGAGHGGKGGLLFEDDNDFIYSKTYGIQPEVHLIGGSTGTTEDFSLVIGCGGGAIEILSEKNLTIDAVISANGETTTLESMASMGGSSGGTIILRSEKHVILGDNARLEATGANAHAKGGDNSIRRGGGGGGVIAIFSKGKPVGTEILSPNENTAGGNGSTSGDNGLVVINGFKKYGYPAKVIEVNESYEGCVNGSNISNPQTVTMKAHEASPSKCIEICRERKSQWAYVRERSCKCSNSSQTSSKLIEKCNKRCWSNSSLVCGGDGDDAFSAYKTGYVAEFSYTIISTATLAVFTTSSVVNAISPNKTVEVTTTPTTPTTPTTPTTPTHATTSLVVNAISPSKTVEVTTTPTTPTHATDEAKTTEETKPTDEPTTTPPDEPSEKFKDIANVTITDENVVEVVNQLKNLTKEGDMNGGDTKVALGILQKITKQQFTSRKQIWAAENRTEHSSCCQLTLVRGKRCQLGRTNR
;
A
#
# COMPACT_ATOMS: atom_id res chain seq x y z
N MET A 1 3.53 -57.48 16.35
CA MET A 1 4.17 -56.44 17.17
C MET A 1 4.65 -55.34 16.23
N ASN A 2 4.02 -54.17 16.24
CA ASN A 2 4.35 -53.09 15.30
C ASN A 2 5.45 -52.20 15.90
N LYS A 3 6.59 -52.06 15.22
CA LYS A 3 7.66 -51.12 15.60
C LYS A 3 7.41 -49.74 15.02
N THR A 4 6.52 -48.97 15.62
CA THR A 4 6.36 -47.54 15.33
C THR A 4 7.51 -46.74 15.94
N CYS A 5 8.66 -46.73 15.28
CA CYS A 5 9.91 -46.16 15.79
C CYS A 5 10.43 -44.99 14.92
N CYS A 6 9.65 -43.93 14.77
CA CYS A 6 10.18 -42.63 14.33
C CYS A 6 10.88 -41.96 15.52
N THR A 7 12.15 -42.31 15.76
CA THR A 7 12.95 -41.69 16.81
C THR A 7 13.29 -40.25 16.47
N LEU A 8 12.90 -39.32 17.37
CA LEU A 8 13.32 -37.92 17.35
C LEU A 8 14.85 -37.80 17.27
N GLY A 9 15.34 -36.79 16.56
CA GLY A 9 16.73 -36.40 16.61
C GLY A 9 17.10 -35.88 18.01
N ALA A 10 18.31 -36.17 18.46
CA ALA A 10 18.81 -35.70 19.76
C ALA A 10 19.37 -34.28 19.65
N GLY A 11 19.25 -33.51 20.75
CA GLY A 11 19.70 -32.12 20.82
C GLY A 11 18.56 -31.11 20.72
N PRO A 12 18.81 -29.81 21.01
CA PRO A 12 17.74 -28.83 21.21
C PRO A 12 16.90 -28.56 19.96
N GLY A 13 17.54 -28.45 18.80
CA GLY A 13 16.89 -28.40 17.48
C GLY A 13 16.79 -29.77 16.82
N GLY A 14 16.53 -30.81 17.61
CA GLY A 14 16.37 -32.19 17.14
C GLY A 14 15.25 -32.33 16.11
N ALA A 15 15.52 -33.08 15.04
CA ALA A 15 14.59 -33.27 13.94
C ALA A 15 13.42 -34.23 14.28
N PHE A 16 12.37 -34.19 13.46
CA PHE A 16 11.30 -35.21 13.42
C PHE A 16 11.12 -35.76 11.99
N SER A 17 10.47 -36.92 11.82
CA SER A 17 10.22 -37.56 10.52
C SER A 17 11.50 -37.68 9.65
N TYR A 18 11.59 -37.06 8.47
CA TYR A 18 12.74 -37.10 7.54
C TYR A 18 13.67 -35.87 7.58
N HIS A 19 13.57 -35.02 8.62
CA HIS A 19 14.18 -33.68 8.61
C HIS A 19 15.65 -33.67 9.05
N GLY A 20 16.40 -32.65 8.60
CA GLY A 20 17.72 -32.35 9.13
C GLY A 20 17.66 -31.72 10.53
N GLY A 21 18.71 -31.90 11.32
CA GLY A 21 18.85 -31.24 12.63
C GLY A 21 19.11 -29.73 12.49
N GLY A 22 18.75 -28.94 13.50
CA GLY A 22 19.01 -27.50 13.57
C GLY A 22 19.84 -27.07 14.77
N HIS A 23 20.71 -26.09 14.56
CA HIS A 23 21.50 -25.36 15.57
C HIS A 23 22.24 -24.23 14.84
N GLY A 24 21.97 -22.96 15.13
CA GLY A 24 22.62 -21.83 14.42
C GLY A 24 22.03 -21.49 13.06
N GLY A 25 21.53 -22.51 12.34
CA GLY A 25 20.63 -22.45 11.19
C GLY A 25 19.61 -23.61 11.27
N ARG A 26 18.50 -23.54 10.54
CA ARG A 26 17.48 -24.61 10.51
C ARG A 26 17.89 -25.79 9.62
N GLY A 27 17.51 -27.00 10.02
CA GLY A 27 17.57 -28.17 9.14
C GLY A 27 16.41 -28.20 8.13
N GLY A 28 16.65 -28.79 6.96
CA GLY A 28 15.71 -28.85 5.85
C GLY A 28 14.62 -29.92 6.01
N GLY A 29 13.52 -29.74 5.26
CA GLY A 29 12.46 -30.74 5.04
C GLY A 29 11.09 -30.10 4.76
N PHE A 30 10.01 -30.88 4.77
CA PHE A 30 8.73 -30.51 4.15
C PHE A 30 7.51 -30.42 5.10
N TYR A 31 7.52 -31.10 6.26
CA TYR A 31 6.38 -31.08 7.21
C TYR A 31 6.60 -30.02 8.31
N GLN A 32 5.64 -29.10 8.46
CA GLN A 32 5.78 -27.90 9.29
C GLN A 32 5.19 -28.05 10.71
N ASP A 33 5.46 -29.15 11.41
CA ASP A 33 5.11 -29.26 12.83
C ASP A 33 5.88 -28.19 13.62
N ARG A 34 5.13 -27.30 14.29
CA ARG A 34 5.54 -25.89 14.41
C ARG A 34 6.78 -25.61 15.29
N ASN A 35 7.19 -26.52 16.18
CA ASN A 35 7.88 -26.11 17.42
C ASN A 35 9.33 -26.58 17.63
N THR A 36 9.87 -27.63 16.99
CA THR A 36 11.20 -28.16 17.39
C THR A 36 12.39 -27.52 16.66
N THR A 37 12.55 -27.76 15.35
CA THR A 37 13.73 -27.30 14.58
C THR A 37 13.75 -25.80 14.32
N ARG A 38 12.60 -25.12 14.42
CA ARG A 38 12.46 -23.68 14.10
C ARG A 38 13.09 -22.73 15.12
N LEU A 39 13.04 -23.05 16.42
CA LEU A 39 13.43 -22.11 17.49
C LEU A 39 14.94 -21.98 17.65
N TYR A 40 15.68 -23.10 17.60
CA TYR A 40 17.14 -23.11 17.79
C TYR A 40 17.96 -22.71 16.55
N GLY A 41 17.31 -22.34 15.45
CA GLY A 41 18.02 -21.91 14.24
C GLY A 41 18.38 -20.43 14.21
N TRP A 42 17.74 -19.55 14.98
CA TRP A 42 17.59 -18.14 14.57
C TRP A 42 18.04 -17.06 15.57
N ASN A 43 18.60 -17.39 16.75
CA ASN A 43 19.05 -16.40 17.75
C ASN A 43 20.28 -16.83 18.57
N TYR A 44 21.42 -17.16 17.94
CA TYR A 44 22.67 -17.46 18.65
C TYR A 44 23.59 -16.24 18.87
N PHE A 45 22.99 -15.06 19.08
CA PHE A 45 23.65 -13.87 19.63
C PHE A 45 23.94 -13.97 21.14
N ASP A 46 23.39 -15.00 21.80
CA ASP A 46 23.68 -15.30 23.19
C ASP A 46 25.02 -16.04 23.30
N THR A 47 25.83 -15.63 24.27
CA THR A 47 27.15 -16.21 24.56
C THR A 47 27.19 -16.97 25.90
N ILE A 48 26.06 -17.05 26.60
CA ILE A 48 25.88 -17.86 27.82
C ILE A 48 26.01 -19.36 27.50
N TYR A 49 25.47 -19.78 26.35
CA TYR A 49 25.43 -21.19 25.96
C TYR A 49 26.69 -21.62 25.19
N LEU A 50 27.16 -22.84 25.46
CA LEU A 50 28.17 -23.57 24.69
C LEU A 50 27.58 -24.94 24.36
N LEU A 51 26.81 -25.01 23.26
CA LEU A 51 26.03 -26.18 22.89
C LEU A 51 26.53 -26.77 21.57
N GLY A 52 26.43 -28.10 21.44
CA GLY A 52 26.70 -28.79 20.19
C GLY A 52 25.51 -28.73 19.23
N GLY A 53 25.73 -29.22 18.01
CA GLY A 53 24.69 -29.40 17.01
C GLY A 53 23.67 -30.47 17.39
N SER A 54 22.51 -30.42 16.76
CA SER A 54 21.45 -31.43 16.90
C SER A 54 21.57 -32.49 15.80
N THR A 55 21.20 -33.73 16.10
CA THR A 55 21.19 -34.81 15.10
C THR A 55 20.02 -34.64 14.12
N GLY A 56 20.20 -35.16 12.90
CA GLY A 56 19.04 -35.53 12.07
C GLY A 56 18.22 -36.64 12.74
N THR A 57 17.02 -36.91 12.23
CA THR A 57 16.24 -38.08 12.68
C THR A 57 16.89 -39.38 12.26
N ASN A 58 16.63 -40.46 13.02
CA ASN A 58 16.96 -41.81 12.57
C ASN A 58 15.75 -42.56 12.04
N LEU A 59 15.95 -43.34 10.97
CA LEU A 59 14.93 -44.16 10.34
C LEU A 59 15.51 -45.51 9.90
N PHE A 60 14.73 -46.57 10.14
CA PHE A 60 15.05 -47.96 9.76
C PHE A 60 16.45 -48.42 10.25
N SER A 61 17.24 -49.04 9.37
CA SER A 61 18.57 -49.59 9.66
C SER A 61 19.70 -48.56 9.54
N SER A 62 19.40 -47.31 9.16
CA SER A 62 20.39 -46.24 9.19
C SER A 62 20.79 -45.91 10.65
N LYS A 63 21.93 -45.25 10.82
CA LYS A 63 22.37 -44.74 12.12
C LYS A 63 22.26 -43.21 12.11
N ALA A 64 21.70 -42.66 13.18
CA ALA A 64 21.77 -41.22 13.43
C ALA A 64 23.23 -40.77 13.44
N GLY A 65 23.51 -39.68 12.73
CA GLY A 65 24.75 -38.95 12.88
C GLY A 65 24.82 -38.22 14.22
N SER A 66 26.02 -37.76 14.59
CA SER A 66 26.19 -36.75 15.63
C SER A 66 26.03 -35.35 15.04
N GLY A 67 25.37 -34.45 15.78
CA GLY A 67 25.57 -33.02 15.54
C GLY A 67 27.02 -32.61 15.78
N GLY A 68 27.43 -31.47 15.23
CA GLY A 68 28.80 -30.95 15.38
C GLY A 68 29.16 -30.66 16.84
N GLY A 69 30.45 -30.76 17.17
CA GLY A 69 30.96 -30.50 18.52
C GLY A 69 30.82 -29.05 18.99
N ALA A 70 31.08 -28.81 20.27
CA ALA A 70 31.13 -27.47 20.86
C ALA A 70 32.52 -27.19 21.44
N ILE A 71 33.11 -26.03 21.16
CA ILE A 71 34.44 -25.64 21.66
C ILE A 71 34.51 -24.13 21.95
N GLU A 72 35.00 -23.76 23.15
CA GLU A 72 35.37 -22.38 23.49
C GLU A 72 36.85 -22.31 23.86
N LEU A 73 37.61 -21.44 23.19
CA LEU A 73 39.01 -21.15 23.48
C LEU A 73 39.14 -19.69 23.94
N LYS A 74 39.69 -19.45 25.14
CA LYS A 74 39.66 -18.14 25.81
C LYS A 74 41.04 -17.70 26.33
N ALA A 75 41.71 -16.82 25.60
CA ALA A 75 42.94 -16.16 26.02
C ALA A 75 42.64 -14.92 26.89
N ILE A 76 42.44 -15.12 28.19
CA ILE A 76 42.14 -14.04 29.14
C ILE A 76 43.31 -13.04 29.17
N GLY A 77 43.07 -11.80 28.72
CA GLY A 77 44.09 -10.73 28.62
C GLY A 77 45.13 -10.90 27.50
N GLY A 78 45.36 -12.13 27.01
CA GLY A 78 46.37 -12.46 26.01
C GLY A 78 45.91 -12.36 24.55
N THR A 79 46.84 -12.69 23.64
CA THR A 79 46.52 -12.96 22.22
C THR A 79 46.14 -14.43 22.05
N LEU A 80 45.09 -14.71 21.28
CA LEU A 80 44.79 -16.03 20.74
C LEU A 80 45.18 -16.05 19.25
N THR A 81 46.16 -16.88 18.88
CA THR A 81 46.58 -17.05 17.49
C THR A 81 46.13 -18.41 16.97
N LEU A 82 45.42 -18.43 15.84
CA LEU A 82 44.99 -19.64 15.15
C LEU A 82 45.70 -19.78 13.80
N ASN A 83 46.52 -20.82 13.67
CA ASN A 83 47.21 -21.20 12.42
C ASN A 83 46.93 -22.68 12.04
N ALA A 84 45.74 -23.17 12.40
CA ALA A 84 45.28 -24.54 12.14
C ALA A 84 43.76 -24.57 11.90
N ALA A 85 43.23 -25.74 11.52
CA ALA A 85 41.79 -25.93 11.35
C ALA A 85 41.09 -26.30 12.68
N ILE A 86 39.97 -25.64 12.98
CA ILE A 86 39.00 -26.07 14.01
C ILE A 86 37.69 -26.40 13.29
N LYS A 87 37.11 -27.56 13.59
CA LYS A 87 35.91 -28.09 12.95
C LYS A 87 34.85 -28.48 13.98
N ALA A 88 33.63 -28.02 13.76
CA ALA A 88 32.40 -28.39 14.43
C ALA A 88 31.34 -28.77 13.37
N ASP A 89 31.78 -29.43 12.30
CA ASP A 89 30.93 -29.87 11.19
C ASP A 89 29.96 -30.96 11.66
N GLY A 90 28.72 -30.93 11.17
CA GLY A 90 27.68 -31.93 11.44
C GLY A 90 27.89 -33.21 10.63
N TYR A 91 27.50 -34.35 11.19
CA TYR A 91 27.63 -35.63 10.50
C TYR A 91 26.67 -35.74 9.30
N SER A 92 27.24 -35.97 8.11
CA SER A 92 26.51 -36.34 6.90
C SER A 92 26.05 -37.79 6.97
N THR A 93 24.75 -38.03 6.79
CA THR A 93 24.16 -39.37 6.82
C THR A 93 24.61 -40.21 5.62
N GLY A 94 24.84 -41.51 5.85
CA GLY A 94 25.24 -42.45 4.81
C GLY A 94 24.14 -42.74 3.76
N ASN A 95 24.55 -43.09 2.55
CA ASN A 95 23.65 -43.45 1.45
C ASN A 95 22.86 -44.74 1.75
N THR A 96 21.68 -44.87 1.14
CA THR A 96 20.83 -46.07 1.21
C THR A 96 20.29 -46.46 -0.17
N SER A 97 19.66 -47.63 -0.27
CA SER A 97 18.80 -48.07 -1.38
C SER A 97 17.35 -47.61 -1.26
N ASP A 98 16.91 -47.19 -0.07
CA ASP A 98 15.52 -46.86 0.22
C ASP A 98 15.10 -45.48 -0.32
N ASP A 99 13.79 -45.26 -0.52
CA ASP A 99 13.22 -43.92 -0.81
C ASP A 99 13.40 -42.91 0.35
N HIS A 100 13.62 -43.40 1.57
CA HIS A 100 13.57 -42.61 2.79
C HIS A 100 14.81 -42.88 3.65
N CYS A 101 15.45 -41.83 4.15
CA CYS A 101 16.63 -41.97 5.01
C CYS A 101 16.71 -40.90 6.11
N ALA A 102 17.64 -41.10 7.02
CA ALA A 102 17.95 -40.14 8.07
C ALA A 102 18.38 -38.77 7.50
N GLY A 103 17.92 -37.70 8.14
CA GLY A 103 18.34 -36.34 7.81
C GLY A 103 19.82 -36.09 8.14
N GLY A 104 20.37 -35.01 7.60
CA GLY A 104 21.71 -34.54 7.97
C GLY A 104 21.73 -33.94 9.38
N SER A 105 22.83 -34.11 10.10
CA SER A 105 22.99 -33.51 11.44
C SER A 105 23.53 -32.08 11.33
N SER A 106 23.16 -31.18 12.25
CA SER A 106 23.59 -29.78 12.15
C SER A 106 25.06 -29.59 12.50
N GLY A 107 25.64 -28.48 12.05
CA GLY A 107 26.88 -27.96 12.64
C GLY A 107 26.71 -27.64 14.13
N GLY A 108 27.82 -27.57 14.86
CA GLY A 108 27.90 -27.18 16.26
C GLY A 108 28.46 -25.77 16.46
N LEU A 109 29.14 -25.52 17.58
CA LEU A 109 29.58 -24.18 17.98
C LEU A 109 31.10 -24.08 18.14
N ILE A 110 31.73 -23.14 17.43
CA ILE A 110 33.12 -22.73 17.67
C ILE A 110 33.14 -21.32 18.24
N ARG A 111 33.78 -21.13 19.38
CA ARG A 111 33.99 -19.82 20.00
C ARG A 111 35.47 -19.54 20.27
N LEU A 112 35.97 -18.44 19.74
CA LEU A 112 37.30 -17.89 20.06
C LEU A 112 37.13 -16.59 20.86
N ARG A 113 37.90 -16.43 21.94
CA ARG A 113 37.92 -15.24 22.79
C ARG A 113 39.35 -14.83 23.12
N GLY A 114 39.67 -13.55 22.98
CA GLY A 114 40.97 -13.00 23.40
C GLY A 114 40.94 -11.48 23.54
N ASN A 115 42.00 -10.91 24.13
CA ASN A 115 42.24 -9.46 24.04
C ASN A 115 42.55 -9.07 22.58
N ARG A 116 43.32 -9.92 21.91
CA ARG A 116 43.50 -9.93 20.45
C ARG A 116 43.25 -11.35 19.94
N VAL A 117 42.46 -11.51 18.88
CA VAL A 117 42.39 -12.77 18.12
C VAL A 117 43.03 -12.56 16.76
N VAL A 118 43.98 -13.44 16.40
CA VAL A 118 44.65 -13.46 15.10
C VAL A 118 44.34 -14.79 14.43
N ILE A 119 43.77 -14.77 13.23
CA ILE A 119 43.61 -15.95 12.40
C ILE A 119 44.59 -15.80 11.23
N GLU A 120 45.59 -16.68 11.21
CA GLU A 120 46.71 -16.68 10.25
C GLU A 120 46.36 -17.46 8.98
N LYS A 121 47.28 -17.50 8.00
CA LYS A 121 47.02 -18.03 6.65
C LYS A 121 46.50 -19.49 6.61
N ASN A 122 46.91 -20.34 7.56
CA ASN A 122 46.43 -21.73 7.66
C ASN A 122 45.32 -21.90 8.71
N GLY A 123 44.95 -20.82 9.41
CA GLY A 123 43.85 -20.77 10.36
C GLY A 123 42.50 -20.88 9.63
N SER A 124 41.70 -21.86 10.00
CA SER A 124 40.37 -22.08 9.39
C SER A 124 39.36 -22.57 10.41
N LEU A 125 38.12 -22.10 10.27
CA LEU A 125 36.97 -22.48 11.10
C LEU A 125 35.90 -23.08 10.19
N SER A 126 35.20 -24.11 10.66
CA SER A 126 34.14 -24.77 9.89
C SER A 126 33.09 -25.32 10.86
N ALA A 127 31.83 -24.99 10.64
CA ALA A 127 30.68 -25.55 11.35
C ALA A 127 29.56 -25.82 10.32
N VAL A 128 29.88 -26.58 9.28
CA VAL A 128 28.97 -26.87 8.16
C VAL A 128 27.96 -27.94 8.57
N GLY A 129 26.72 -27.83 8.13
CA GLY A 129 25.68 -28.85 8.33
C GLY A 129 25.94 -30.10 7.48
N GLY A 130 25.68 -31.28 8.04
CA GLY A 130 25.84 -32.54 7.33
C GLY A 130 24.80 -32.74 6.23
N ASP A 131 25.21 -33.38 5.14
CA ASP A 131 24.28 -33.83 4.09
C ASP A 131 23.33 -34.92 4.64
N SER A 132 22.12 -34.99 4.10
CA SER A 132 21.26 -36.17 4.26
C SER A 132 21.77 -37.36 3.44
N GLY A 133 21.25 -38.56 3.71
CA GLY A 133 21.56 -39.72 2.89
C GLY A 133 21.09 -39.56 1.44
N PHE A 134 21.82 -40.16 0.50
CA PHE A 134 21.42 -40.25 -0.90
C PHE A 134 20.85 -41.64 -1.22
N SER A 135 19.72 -41.69 -1.91
CA SER A 135 19.09 -42.92 -2.39
C SER A 135 19.73 -43.36 -3.70
N SER A 136 20.44 -44.49 -3.71
CA SER A 136 21.07 -45.03 -4.93
C SER A 136 20.05 -45.45 -5.98
N ASN A 137 18.92 -46.00 -5.54
CA ASN A 137 17.90 -46.55 -6.43
C ASN A 137 17.09 -45.44 -7.12
N HIS A 138 16.89 -44.31 -6.42
CA HIS A 138 16.03 -43.23 -6.87
C HIS A 138 16.81 -41.94 -7.22
N SER A 139 18.14 -41.99 -7.20
CA SER A 139 19.06 -40.94 -7.65
C SER A 139 18.82 -39.54 -7.05
N HIS A 140 18.33 -39.46 -5.80
CA HIS A 140 18.10 -38.20 -5.10
C HIS A 140 18.37 -38.34 -3.58
N TYR A 141 18.52 -37.21 -2.88
CA TYR A 141 18.58 -37.20 -1.42
C TYR A 141 17.24 -37.63 -0.82
N CYS A 142 17.24 -38.53 0.16
CA CYS A 142 16.05 -39.14 0.75
C CYS A 142 15.68 -38.60 2.14
N GLY A 143 16.29 -37.47 2.53
CA GLY A 143 16.05 -36.76 3.79
C GLY A 143 16.37 -35.27 3.67
N GLY A 144 16.17 -34.51 4.75
CA GLY A 144 16.51 -33.09 4.81
C GLY A 144 17.95 -32.84 5.25
N GLY A 145 18.64 -31.86 4.65
CA GLY A 145 20.01 -31.50 5.02
C GLY A 145 20.09 -30.81 6.39
N GLY A 146 21.18 -31.03 7.13
CA GLY A 146 21.37 -30.41 8.45
C GLY A 146 21.63 -28.91 8.36
N GLY A 147 21.16 -28.13 9.34
CA GLY A 147 21.45 -26.70 9.43
C GLY A 147 22.93 -26.42 9.68
N GLY A 148 23.44 -25.31 9.14
CA GLY A 148 24.78 -24.83 9.46
C GLY A 148 24.89 -24.36 10.91
N GLY A 149 26.05 -24.56 11.53
CA GLY A 149 26.35 -24.24 12.92
C GLY A 149 26.76 -22.79 13.20
N VAL A 150 27.33 -22.55 14.38
CA VAL A 150 27.67 -21.22 14.90
C VAL A 150 29.18 -21.04 14.99
N ILE A 151 29.69 -19.95 14.42
CA ILE A 151 31.08 -19.49 14.59
C ILE A 151 31.06 -18.13 15.28
N GLN A 152 31.73 -18.02 16.42
CA GLN A 152 31.86 -16.80 17.22
C GLN A 152 33.33 -16.45 17.44
N VAL A 153 33.75 -15.24 17.09
CA VAL A 153 35.14 -14.79 17.22
C VAL A 153 35.17 -13.41 17.87
N PHE A 154 35.51 -13.37 19.17
CA PHE A 154 35.45 -12.18 20.02
C PHE A 154 36.87 -11.67 20.33
N SER A 155 37.14 -10.42 19.93
CA SER A 155 38.44 -9.75 20.08
C SER A 155 38.26 -8.34 20.61
N GLN A 156 39.31 -7.71 21.15
CA GLN A 156 39.36 -6.28 21.45
C GLN A 156 40.27 -5.51 20.47
N THR A 157 40.60 -6.14 19.34
CA THR A 157 41.22 -5.52 18.15
C THR A 157 40.50 -6.01 16.88
N ASP A 158 40.33 -5.15 15.87
CA ASP A 158 39.61 -5.51 14.63
C ASP A 158 40.32 -6.63 13.85
N ILE A 159 39.59 -7.66 13.42
CA ILE A 159 40.15 -8.90 12.87
C ILE A 159 40.23 -8.81 11.34
N LYS A 160 41.07 -7.88 10.85
CA LYS A 160 41.21 -7.58 9.41
C LYS A 160 41.61 -8.76 8.52
N SER A 161 42.17 -9.84 9.08
CA SER A 161 42.51 -11.07 8.33
C SER A 161 41.32 -12.01 8.10
N TYR A 162 40.16 -11.76 8.74
CA TYR A 162 39.04 -12.70 8.74
C TYR A 162 37.72 -12.01 8.41
N LYS A 163 37.28 -12.13 7.16
CA LYS A 163 35.95 -11.64 6.73
C LYS A 163 34.86 -12.55 7.27
N ALA A 164 33.94 -11.99 8.05
CA ALA A 164 32.73 -12.66 8.50
C ALA A 164 31.74 -12.94 7.36
N ASN A 165 30.66 -13.66 7.67
CA ASN A 165 29.56 -13.97 6.74
C ASN A 165 29.98 -14.65 5.43
N SER A 166 31.12 -15.37 5.44
CA SER A 166 31.49 -16.20 4.29
C SER A 166 30.74 -17.54 4.36
N LEU A 167 29.54 -17.56 3.79
CA LEU A 167 28.55 -18.66 3.85
C LEU A 167 29.15 -20.08 3.83
N LYS A 168 30.21 -20.29 3.04
CA LYS A 168 30.97 -21.56 2.96
C LYS A 168 31.38 -22.18 4.31
N ARG A 169 31.59 -21.40 5.38
CA ARG A 169 32.05 -21.92 6.70
C ARG A 169 30.92 -22.38 7.62
N THR A 170 29.70 -21.92 7.40
CA THR A 170 28.49 -22.26 8.16
C THR A 170 27.35 -22.68 7.22
N ASN A 171 27.65 -23.21 6.04
CA ASN A 171 26.64 -23.66 5.08
C ASN A 171 25.75 -24.75 5.70
N GLY A 172 24.47 -24.78 5.31
CA GLY A 172 23.62 -25.95 5.53
C GLY A 172 24.01 -27.10 4.60
N GLY A 173 23.80 -28.33 5.05
CA GLY A 173 23.99 -29.54 4.25
C GLY A 173 22.87 -29.78 3.25
N ARG A 174 23.05 -30.73 2.33
CA ARG A 174 22.17 -30.98 1.19
C ARG A 174 21.08 -32.01 1.50
N GLY A 175 19.92 -31.85 0.87
CA GLY A 175 18.81 -32.81 0.99
C GLY A 175 17.61 -32.51 0.09
N LEU A 176 16.51 -33.24 0.30
CA LEU A 176 15.17 -32.96 -0.27
C LEU A 176 14.80 -31.48 -0.17
N ARG A 177 15.16 -30.88 0.97
CA ARG A 177 15.55 -29.48 1.05
C ARG A 177 16.90 -29.41 1.75
N ASN A 178 17.74 -28.47 1.34
CA ASN A 178 18.97 -28.15 2.05
C ASN A 178 18.66 -27.55 3.43
N GLY A 179 19.62 -27.61 4.35
CA GLY A 179 19.58 -26.80 5.56
C GLY A 179 19.79 -25.31 5.25
N GLU A 180 19.30 -24.44 6.12
CA GLU A 180 19.70 -23.04 6.15
C GLU A 180 21.16 -22.93 6.62
N ALA A 181 21.87 -21.89 6.18
CA ALA A 181 23.18 -21.56 6.73
C ALA A 181 23.07 -21.05 8.18
N GLY A 182 24.13 -21.26 8.97
CA GLY A 182 24.24 -20.78 10.33
C GLY A 182 25.07 -19.51 10.49
N GLN A 183 25.14 -18.99 11.71
CA GLN A 183 25.67 -17.66 12.01
C GLN A 183 27.20 -17.60 12.20
N GLU A 184 27.86 -16.61 11.59
CA GLU A 184 29.29 -16.30 11.75
C GLU A 184 29.48 -14.89 12.38
N GLN A 185 29.50 -14.81 13.71
CA GLN A 185 29.64 -13.56 14.48
C GLN A 185 31.11 -13.30 14.81
N VAL A 186 31.79 -12.54 13.95
CA VAL A 186 33.14 -11.99 14.21
C VAL A 186 32.96 -10.58 14.75
N ALA A 187 33.40 -10.30 15.98
CA ALA A 187 33.06 -9.06 16.68
C ALA A 187 34.20 -8.47 17.52
N LEU A 188 34.30 -7.14 17.48
CA LEU A 188 34.91 -6.34 18.54
C LEU A 188 33.97 -6.37 19.75
N TYR A 189 34.43 -6.98 20.84
CA TYR A 189 33.58 -7.33 21.98
C TYR A 189 34.00 -6.57 23.24
N PHE A 190 33.26 -5.51 23.54
CA PHE A 190 33.43 -4.70 24.75
C PHE A 190 32.40 -5.19 25.78
N ASP A 191 32.85 -5.94 26.80
CA ASP A 191 31.96 -6.65 27.72
C ASP A 191 32.27 -6.45 29.21
N ARG A 192 33.45 -5.90 29.52
CA ARG A 192 33.92 -5.66 30.89
C ARG A 192 33.47 -4.30 31.39
N GLN A 193 33.41 -4.15 32.71
CA GLN A 193 33.14 -2.88 33.39
C GLN A 193 34.31 -1.88 33.24
N MET A 194 34.37 -1.20 32.09
CA MET A 194 35.44 -0.28 31.68
C MET A 194 34.85 0.85 30.80
N ASP A 195 35.62 1.95 30.65
CA ASP A 195 35.27 3.08 29.80
C ASP A 195 35.61 2.81 28.32
N LEU A 196 34.60 2.88 27.44
CA LEU A 196 34.81 3.08 26.01
C LEU A 196 34.79 4.59 25.71
N LYS A 197 35.96 5.18 25.45
CA LYS A 197 36.13 6.63 25.27
C LYS A 197 36.25 6.98 23.80
N ILE A 198 35.35 7.82 23.28
CA ILE A 198 35.35 8.29 21.89
C ILE A 198 35.52 9.81 21.88
N ASN A 199 36.57 10.30 21.23
CA ASN A 199 36.82 11.73 21.03
C ASN A 199 36.67 12.06 19.54
N THR A 200 35.61 12.80 19.18
CA THR A 200 35.29 13.14 17.78
C THR A 200 36.13 14.29 17.23
N THR A 201 36.82 15.07 18.09
CA THR A 201 37.77 16.12 17.69
C THR A 201 39.11 15.56 17.24
N SER A 202 39.64 14.54 17.93
CA SER A 202 40.80 13.77 17.43
C SER A 202 40.40 12.65 16.47
N CYS A 203 39.11 12.35 16.37
CA CYS A 203 38.51 11.17 15.74
C CYS A 203 39.19 9.85 16.14
N LYS A 204 39.10 9.53 17.44
CA LYS A 204 39.69 8.33 18.04
C LYS A 204 38.70 7.67 19.00
N MET A 205 38.63 6.34 18.95
CA MET A 205 37.95 5.49 19.93
C MET A 205 39.01 4.71 20.71
N SER A 206 38.87 4.60 22.04
CA SER A 206 39.88 3.97 22.89
C SER A 206 39.25 3.18 24.03
N TRP A 207 39.86 2.04 24.36
CA TRP A 207 39.37 1.10 25.37
C TRP A 207 40.34 1.06 26.56
N THR A 208 40.13 1.96 27.53
CA THR A 208 40.98 2.22 28.72
C THR A 208 42.47 1.90 28.53
N ASN A 209 43.15 2.63 27.64
CA ASN A 209 44.59 2.52 27.34
C ASN A 209 45.08 1.15 26.79
N ASN A 210 44.20 0.15 26.56
CA ASN A 210 44.59 -1.15 26.00
C ASN A 210 44.78 -1.09 24.48
N HIS A 211 43.91 -0.35 23.78
CA HIS A 211 43.93 -0.20 22.33
C HIS A 211 43.27 1.13 21.91
N GLU A 212 43.72 1.66 20.79
CA GLU A 212 43.21 2.87 20.14
C GLU A 212 42.84 2.55 18.70
N TYR A 213 41.63 2.92 18.29
CA TYR A 213 41.15 2.87 16.92
C TYR A 213 41.11 4.30 16.39
N ALA A 214 41.93 4.58 15.37
CA ALA A 214 41.86 5.83 14.63
C ALA A 214 40.68 5.78 13.64
N GLY A 215 39.91 6.87 13.57
CA GLY A 215 38.95 7.12 12.50
C GLY A 215 39.45 8.16 11.51
N GLU A 216 38.62 8.44 10.52
CA GLU A 216 38.83 9.46 9.49
C GLU A 216 37.90 10.65 9.72
N ILE A 217 38.31 11.83 9.22
CA ILE A 217 37.49 13.04 9.29
C ILE A 217 36.85 13.22 7.92
N GLU A 218 35.55 12.91 7.83
CA GLU A 218 34.78 13.03 6.60
C GLU A 218 34.15 14.44 6.52
N GLN A 219 34.51 15.21 5.50
CA GLN A 219 33.88 16.51 5.23
C GLN A 219 32.61 16.29 4.39
N ARG A 220 31.46 16.70 4.93
CA ARG A 220 30.16 16.70 4.22
C ARG A 220 29.68 18.15 4.02
N THR A 221 28.70 18.35 3.14
CA THR A 221 28.09 19.66 2.88
C THR A 221 26.57 19.55 2.87
N PHE A 222 25.89 20.41 3.62
CA PHE A 222 24.44 20.57 3.62
C PHE A 222 24.11 22.02 3.29
N GLU A 223 23.27 22.28 2.29
CA GLU A 223 22.86 23.64 1.87
C GLU A 223 24.01 24.67 1.72
N LYS A 224 25.16 24.21 1.21
CA LYS A 224 26.45 24.95 1.07
C LYS A 224 27.23 25.19 2.37
N MET A 225 26.68 24.84 3.54
CA MET A 225 27.43 24.76 4.79
C MET A 225 28.25 23.46 4.82
N ALA A 226 29.58 23.59 4.87
CA ALA A 226 30.47 22.45 5.09
C ALA A 226 30.57 22.11 6.59
N TYR A 227 30.58 20.83 6.93
CA TYR A 227 30.75 20.32 8.29
C TYR A 227 31.55 19.02 8.28
N ASN A 228 32.01 18.56 9.45
CA ASN A 228 32.89 17.40 9.56
C ASN A 228 32.28 16.33 10.47
N VAL A 229 32.27 15.09 9.99
CA VAL A 229 31.90 13.88 10.72
C VAL A 229 33.18 13.15 11.14
N CYS A 230 33.23 12.62 12.37
CA CYS A 230 34.21 11.61 12.75
C CYS A 230 33.68 10.23 12.35
N LYS A 231 34.37 9.56 11.43
CA LYS A 231 33.98 8.29 10.83
C LYS A 231 34.92 7.18 11.32
N ILE A 232 34.40 6.18 12.02
CA ILE A 232 35.21 5.04 12.51
C ILE A 232 34.67 3.76 11.89
N GLU A 233 35.45 3.18 10.98
CA GLU A 233 35.10 1.94 10.27
C GLU A 233 35.76 0.72 10.90
N PHE A 234 35.01 -0.37 10.97
CA PHE A 234 35.46 -1.68 11.46
C PHE A 234 35.14 -2.78 10.44
N SER A 235 36.09 -3.69 10.23
CA SER A 235 35.91 -4.86 9.37
C SER A 235 34.96 -5.89 10.00
N SER A 236 35.00 -5.98 11.33
CA SER A 236 34.22 -6.89 12.16
C SER A 236 32.90 -6.27 12.63
N SER A 237 32.00 -7.09 13.19
CA SER A 237 30.84 -6.61 13.97
C SER A 237 31.30 -5.82 15.20
N ILE A 238 30.44 -4.98 15.77
CA ILE A 238 30.70 -4.19 16.98
C ILE A 238 29.70 -4.60 18.06
N ARG A 239 30.16 -4.98 19.26
CA ARG A 239 29.30 -5.26 20.41
C ARG A 239 29.72 -4.46 21.63
N ILE A 240 28.83 -3.58 22.08
CA ILE A 240 28.95 -2.81 23.33
C ILE A 240 28.00 -3.44 24.35
N GLY A 241 28.55 -4.25 25.25
CA GLY A 241 27.83 -5.05 26.24
C GLY A 241 27.50 -4.29 27.53
N ARG A 242 26.47 -4.76 28.25
CA ARG A 242 25.76 -4.14 29.40
C ARG A 242 26.60 -3.55 30.55
N GLN A 243 27.89 -3.85 30.65
CA GLN A 243 28.79 -3.33 31.69
C GLN A 243 29.64 -2.15 31.23
N VAL A 244 29.68 -1.86 29.92
CA VAL A 244 30.52 -0.81 29.33
C VAL A 244 29.94 0.57 29.66
N SER A 245 30.79 1.48 30.14
CA SER A 245 30.47 2.91 30.19
C SER A 245 30.94 3.56 28.90
N VAL A 246 30.01 3.97 28.02
CA VAL A 246 30.34 4.70 26.80
C VAL A 246 30.48 6.19 27.15
N LYS A 247 31.59 6.81 26.77
CA LYS A 247 31.89 8.22 27.06
C LYS A 247 32.34 8.92 25.77
N ILE A 248 31.49 9.78 25.24
CA ILE A 248 31.70 10.48 23.96
C ILE A 248 31.99 11.96 24.25
N SER A 249 32.95 12.55 23.54
CA SER A 249 33.27 13.97 23.64
C SER A 249 33.85 14.52 22.33
N GLY A 250 33.97 15.85 22.22
CA GLY A 250 34.54 16.54 21.07
C GLY A 250 33.52 17.37 20.29
N LYS A 251 33.93 17.90 19.12
CA LYS A 251 33.14 18.87 18.33
C LYS A 251 32.26 18.22 17.25
N ARG A 252 32.73 17.13 16.63
CA ARG A 252 32.13 16.53 15.41
C ARG A 252 31.02 15.53 15.73
N ALA A 253 30.10 15.35 14.78
CA ALA A 253 29.21 14.20 14.73
C ALA A 253 30.00 12.87 14.67
N LEU A 254 29.38 11.76 15.06
CA LEU A 254 30.01 10.43 15.09
C LEU A 254 29.29 9.46 14.15
N SER A 255 30.04 8.80 13.26
CA SER A 255 29.57 7.66 12.47
C SER A 255 30.39 6.42 12.80
N LEU A 256 29.74 5.37 13.31
CA LEU A 256 30.33 4.07 13.61
C LEU A 256 29.83 3.05 12.57
N ILE A 257 30.76 2.48 11.80
CA ILE A 257 30.43 1.65 10.65
C ILE A 257 31.01 0.24 10.82
N SER A 258 30.18 -0.80 10.67
CA SER A 258 30.62 -2.18 10.48
C SER A 258 30.43 -2.58 9.01
N MET A 259 31.54 -2.93 8.35
CA MET A 259 31.55 -3.17 6.90
C MET A 259 31.05 -4.57 6.50
N HIS A 260 31.21 -5.57 7.38
CA HIS A 260 30.89 -6.99 7.10
C HIS A 260 30.11 -7.67 8.24
N GLY A 261 29.59 -6.90 9.20
CA GLY A 261 29.01 -7.42 10.44
C GLY A 261 27.90 -6.53 11.02
N SER A 262 27.44 -6.90 12.22
CA SER A 262 26.35 -6.23 12.95
C SER A 262 26.85 -5.18 13.94
N ILE A 263 25.98 -4.28 14.40
CA ILE A 263 26.23 -3.38 15.53
C ILE A 263 25.23 -3.66 16.65
N GLU A 264 25.71 -4.07 17.81
CA GLU A 264 24.89 -4.52 18.94
C GLU A 264 25.15 -3.66 20.18
N ILE A 265 24.16 -2.88 20.60
CA ILE A 265 24.22 -1.88 21.67
C ILE A 265 23.35 -2.32 22.86
N PHE A 266 24.02 -2.71 23.94
CA PHE A 266 23.40 -3.12 25.22
C PHE A 266 23.80 -2.22 26.41
N SER A 267 24.55 -1.14 26.17
CA SER A 267 24.78 -0.06 27.14
C SER A 267 24.07 1.20 26.67
N GLN A 268 23.76 2.10 27.61
CA GLN A 268 23.35 3.45 27.26
C GLN A 268 24.46 4.16 26.45
N ILE A 269 24.08 4.83 25.37
CA ILE A 269 24.93 5.78 24.67
C ILE A 269 24.33 7.16 24.89
N ASP A 270 25.13 8.06 25.46
CA ASP A 270 24.73 9.42 25.74
C ASP A 270 25.56 10.42 24.95
N ILE A 271 24.86 11.25 24.17
CA ILE A 271 25.35 12.44 23.45
C ILE A 271 24.42 13.63 23.69
N ASP A 272 23.73 13.64 24.84
CA ASP A 272 22.98 14.79 25.32
C ASP A 272 23.88 16.02 25.47
N ALA A 273 23.31 17.17 25.13
CA ALA A 273 23.89 18.46 25.46
C ALA A 273 23.84 18.70 26.98
N THR A 274 24.86 19.36 27.53
CA THR A 274 24.97 19.65 28.96
C THR A 274 25.53 21.04 29.21
N GLU A 275 25.26 21.60 30.40
CA GLU A 275 25.83 22.88 30.83
C GLU A 275 27.38 22.85 30.85
N HIS A 276 27.96 21.69 31.09
CA HIS A 276 29.41 21.46 31.10
C HIS A 276 29.98 21.05 29.73
N SER A 277 29.26 21.25 28.62
CA SER A 277 29.86 21.16 27.29
C SER A 277 31.05 22.13 27.22
N ASP A 278 32.24 21.58 27.02
CA ASP A 278 33.54 22.19 27.31
C ASP A 278 33.67 23.62 26.72
N GLU A 279 34.13 24.58 27.52
CA GLU A 279 34.22 26.01 27.13
C GLU A 279 35.23 26.24 25.98
N SER A 280 36.08 25.25 25.71
CA SER A 280 36.94 25.18 24.53
C SER A 280 36.21 24.81 23.21
N LEU A 281 34.92 24.45 23.25
CA LEU A 281 34.11 24.11 22.08
C LEU A 281 33.22 25.27 21.61
N SER A 282 33.86 26.35 21.16
CA SER A 282 33.28 27.63 20.72
C SER A 282 32.10 27.60 19.71
N GLU A 283 31.73 26.46 19.14
CA GLU A 283 30.76 26.37 18.02
C GLU A 283 29.90 25.09 18.04
N THR A 284 30.47 23.93 18.36
CA THR A 284 29.79 22.62 18.27
C THR A 284 30.25 21.62 19.34
N SER A 285 29.33 20.78 19.81
CA SER A 285 29.56 19.66 20.73
C SER A 285 28.91 18.39 20.17
N ILE A 286 29.72 17.36 19.89
CA ILE A 286 29.33 16.09 19.26
C ILE A 286 28.45 16.27 18.00
N GLY A 287 28.68 17.35 17.24
CA GLY A 287 27.92 17.71 16.04
C GLY A 287 26.67 18.57 16.27
N GLY A 288 26.21 18.74 17.52
CA GLY A 288 25.20 19.74 17.90
C GLY A 288 25.81 21.12 18.05
N TYR A 289 25.03 22.19 17.81
CA TYR A 289 25.53 23.56 17.80
C TYR A 289 25.47 24.22 19.17
N VAL A 290 26.42 25.11 19.46
CA VAL A 290 26.62 25.79 20.76
C VAL A 290 26.39 27.29 20.61
N LYS A 291 25.70 27.92 21.57
CA LYS A 291 25.56 29.38 21.67
C LYS A 291 25.62 29.87 23.12
N VAL A 292 26.36 30.95 23.34
CA VAL A 292 26.68 31.53 24.67
C VAL A 292 26.54 33.06 24.75
N SER A 293 25.97 33.70 23.72
CA SER A 293 25.92 35.16 23.59
C SER A 293 24.71 35.64 22.79
N HIS A 294 24.24 36.86 23.10
CA HIS A 294 23.28 37.59 22.27
C HIS A 294 23.98 38.24 21.07
N ASP A 295 23.62 37.78 19.88
CA ASP A 295 23.80 38.49 18.59
C ASP A 295 22.58 38.33 17.68
N ASP A 296 21.48 37.82 18.27
CA ASP A 296 20.17 37.53 17.73
C ASP A 296 20.14 36.65 16.46
N LYS A 297 21.19 35.84 16.25
CA LYS A 297 21.28 34.87 15.15
C LYS A 297 21.15 33.42 15.63
N PRO A 298 20.46 32.55 14.89
CA PRO A 298 20.51 31.11 15.14
C PRO A 298 21.91 30.54 14.87
N ALA A 299 22.24 29.43 15.54
CA ALA A 299 23.46 28.65 15.33
C ALA A 299 23.09 27.24 14.86
N GLY A 300 23.60 26.84 13.69
CA GLY A 300 23.23 25.61 13.01
C GLY A 300 22.21 25.79 11.88
N PRO A 301 21.87 24.71 11.16
CA PRO A 301 21.04 24.77 9.95
C PRO A 301 19.61 25.29 10.18
N ALA A 302 19.03 25.18 11.37
CA ALA A 302 17.57 25.32 11.53
C ALA A 302 16.98 26.73 11.47
N GLY A 303 17.81 27.76 11.19
CA GLY A 303 17.34 29.14 11.12
C GLY A 303 16.65 29.59 12.41
N PRO A 304 15.80 30.63 12.37
CA PRO A 304 15.09 31.11 13.56
C PRO A 304 13.92 30.21 13.98
N ASN A 305 13.44 29.31 13.10
CA ASN A 305 12.23 28.50 13.32
C ASN A 305 12.44 27.35 14.33
N CYS A 306 13.66 26.86 14.50
CA CYS A 306 14.02 25.83 15.47
C CYS A 306 13.14 24.56 15.42
N SER A 307 12.76 24.10 14.21
CA SER A 307 11.98 22.89 13.95
C SER A 307 12.77 21.94 13.04
N SER A 308 12.60 20.62 13.17
CA SER A 308 13.29 19.61 12.35
C SER A 308 12.71 19.42 10.94
N ASP A 309 11.47 19.81 10.72
CA ASP A 309 10.59 19.22 9.70
C ASP A 309 10.83 19.75 8.28
N GLU A 310 11.43 20.94 8.19
CA GLU A 310 11.66 21.71 6.97
C GLU A 310 13.09 21.59 6.42
N LEU A 311 13.98 20.85 7.10
CA LEU A 311 15.44 20.91 6.91
C LEU A 311 16.04 19.54 6.52
N TYR A 312 16.72 18.90 7.47
CA TYR A 312 17.49 17.66 7.30
C TYR A 312 16.75 16.40 7.79
N GLY A 313 15.56 16.52 8.41
CA GLY A 313 14.80 15.36 8.89
C GLY A 313 14.45 14.33 7.79
N ARG A 314 14.37 14.78 6.54
CA ARG A 314 14.13 13.94 5.34
C ARG A 314 15.41 13.55 4.60
N ASP A 315 16.55 14.14 4.94
CA ASP A 315 17.88 13.86 4.39
C ASP A 315 18.53 12.68 5.15
N PHE A 316 18.79 11.58 4.45
CA PHE A 316 19.42 10.37 5.00
C PHE A 316 20.94 10.34 4.83
N ASP A 317 21.53 11.35 4.18
CA ASP A 317 22.97 11.50 4.00
C ASP A 317 23.55 12.45 5.05
N SER A 318 22.90 13.60 5.31
CA SER A 318 23.45 14.61 6.22
C SER A 318 23.36 14.24 7.70
N LEU A 319 24.49 14.26 8.40
CA LEU A 319 24.58 13.89 9.83
C LEU A 319 24.88 15.13 10.68
N LEU A 320 23.84 15.90 10.98
CA LEU A 320 23.89 17.17 11.70
C LEU A 320 23.25 17.02 13.09
N GLY A 321 23.81 17.68 14.11
CA GLY A 321 23.19 17.74 15.43
C GLY A 321 22.18 18.89 15.56
N GLY A 322 21.62 19.03 16.76
CA GLY A 322 20.60 20.02 17.05
C GLY A 322 21.11 21.45 16.86
N SER A 323 20.27 22.31 16.27
CA SER A 323 20.54 23.75 16.17
C SER A 323 20.11 24.48 17.45
N VAL A 324 20.53 25.73 17.59
CA VAL A 324 20.17 26.63 18.69
C VAL A 324 19.62 27.94 18.14
N CYS A 325 18.52 28.43 18.69
CA CYS A 325 17.89 29.68 18.26
C CYS A 325 17.73 30.62 19.45
N SER A 326 18.11 31.88 19.29
CA SER A 326 17.93 32.96 20.26
C SER A 326 16.80 33.91 19.83
N TRP A 327 16.12 34.50 20.78
CA TRP A 327 15.10 35.55 20.60
C TRP A 327 15.49 36.79 21.40
N GLU A 328 14.97 37.97 21.07
CA GLU A 328 15.26 39.22 21.77
C GLU A 328 15.05 39.09 23.29
N GLY A 329 16.05 39.47 24.08
CA GLY A 329 16.11 39.20 25.52
C GLY A 329 16.86 40.27 26.31
N ASN A 330 16.45 40.49 27.56
CA ASN A 330 16.94 41.59 28.40
C ASN A 330 18.32 41.31 29.04
N GLY A 331 19.36 41.16 28.22
CA GLY A 331 20.77 41.26 28.63
C GLY A 331 21.34 40.14 29.53
N GLU A 332 20.51 39.22 30.04
CA GLU A 332 20.98 38.04 30.78
C GLU A 332 21.67 37.03 29.85
N GLY A 333 22.86 36.57 30.24
CA GLY A 333 23.60 35.56 29.50
C GLY A 333 22.94 34.19 29.56
N PHE A 334 22.82 33.54 28.41
CA PHE A 334 22.29 32.18 28.28
C PHE A 334 23.37 31.22 27.75
N LYS A 335 23.26 29.94 28.07
CA LYS A 335 23.99 28.85 27.40
C LYS A 335 22.98 27.85 26.85
N ALA A 336 22.98 27.69 25.54
CA ALA A 336 22.12 26.77 24.81
C ALA A 336 22.96 25.94 23.83
N VAL A 337 22.72 24.63 23.81
CA VAL A 337 23.52 23.63 23.10
C VAL A 337 22.58 22.55 22.56
N GLY A 338 22.52 22.40 21.24
CA GLY A 338 21.72 21.35 20.62
C GLY A 338 22.32 19.95 20.82
N GLY A 339 21.48 18.91 20.81
CA GLY A 339 21.92 17.53 21.03
C GLY A 339 22.89 17.03 19.95
N GLY A 340 23.75 16.06 20.29
CA GLY A 340 24.75 15.52 19.37
C GLY A 340 24.17 14.74 18.17
N ALA A 341 25.04 14.30 17.26
CA ALA A 341 24.67 13.46 16.12
C ALA A 341 25.45 12.14 16.09
N LEU A 342 24.72 11.03 16.01
CA LEU A 342 25.23 9.65 15.91
C LEU A 342 24.61 8.92 14.71
N GLU A 343 25.46 8.31 13.90
CA GLU A 343 25.12 7.30 12.91
C GLU A 343 25.71 5.96 13.35
N LEU A 344 24.86 4.93 13.44
CA LEU A 344 25.26 3.53 13.49
C LEU A 344 24.94 2.91 12.14
N ARG A 345 25.95 2.32 11.47
CA ARG A 345 25.77 1.72 10.14
C ARG A 345 26.33 0.31 10.06
N ALA A 346 25.51 -0.65 9.64
CA ALA A 346 25.88 -2.05 9.42
C ALA A 346 25.66 -2.44 7.94
N GLU A 347 26.68 -2.22 7.09
CA GLU A 347 26.57 -2.30 5.62
C GLU A 347 26.16 -3.69 5.09
N SER A 348 26.34 -4.75 5.89
CA SER A 348 25.89 -6.11 5.55
C SER A 348 25.23 -6.87 6.69
N GLY A 349 24.90 -6.20 7.80
CA GLY A 349 24.48 -6.83 9.05
C GLY A 349 23.24 -6.20 9.67
N ALA A 350 23.00 -6.53 10.94
CA ALA A 350 21.89 -6.02 11.72
C ALA A 350 22.34 -4.92 12.70
N ILE A 351 21.41 -4.04 13.08
CA ILE A 351 21.54 -3.18 14.26
C ILE A 351 20.62 -3.71 15.36
N VAL A 352 21.16 -3.97 16.55
CA VAL A 352 20.40 -4.43 17.72
C VAL A 352 20.56 -3.43 18.84
N ILE A 353 19.46 -2.83 19.29
CA ILE A 353 19.42 -1.88 20.41
C ILE A 353 18.63 -2.51 21.57
N ASP A 354 19.18 -2.49 22.79
CA ASP A 354 18.53 -3.03 24.01
C ASP A 354 18.82 -2.18 25.28
N GLU A 355 19.14 -0.90 25.08
CA GLU A 355 19.19 0.18 26.09
C GLU A 355 18.89 1.54 25.42
N ILE A 356 19.02 2.64 26.16
CA ILE A 356 18.74 4.01 25.70
C ILE A 356 19.88 4.55 24.81
N ILE A 357 19.51 5.26 23.73
CA ILE A 357 20.41 6.19 23.03
C ILE A 357 19.81 7.60 23.17
N SER A 358 20.59 8.53 23.74
CA SER A 358 20.14 9.89 24.07
C SER A 358 20.95 10.97 23.34
N ALA A 359 20.24 11.91 22.72
CA ALA A 359 20.74 13.05 21.97
C ALA A 359 19.87 14.30 22.20
N ASN A 360 19.55 14.60 23.46
CA ASN A 360 18.69 15.71 23.85
C ASN A 360 19.45 17.06 23.82
N GLY A 361 18.76 18.15 23.50
CA GLY A 361 19.26 19.52 23.55
C GLY A 361 19.08 20.18 24.92
N PHE A 362 19.98 21.08 25.28
CA PHE A 362 20.04 21.77 26.57
C PHE A 362 19.99 23.28 26.42
N SER A 363 19.23 23.96 27.28
CA SER A 363 19.30 25.41 27.47
C SER A 363 19.03 25.73 28.93
N ASN A 364 19.87 26.55 29.55
CA ASN A 364 19.66 27.03 30.91
C ASN A 364 18.68 28.22 30.98
N ASN A 365 18.42 28.91 29.87
CA ASN A 365 17.37 29.93 29.74
C ASN A 365 16.55 29.69 28.46
N SER A 366 15.60 28.76 28.55
CA SER A 366 14.68 28.40 27.46
C SER A 366 13.69 29.50 27.05
N GLY A 367 13.68 30.64 27.76
CA GLY A 367 12.96 31.86 27.38
C GLY A 367 13.71 32.70 26.35
N ASN A 368 15.03 32.87 26.55
CA ASN A 368 15.88 33.68 25.66
C ASN A 368 16.50 32.87 24.52
N ALA A 369 16.80 31.57 24.73
CA ALA A 369 17.32 30.69 23.69
C ALA A 369 16.86 29.24 23.83
N GLY A 370 16.43 28.63 22.73
CA GLY A 370 16.07 27.22 22.65
C GLY A 370 17.13 26.39 21.93
N ALA A 371 17.34 25.17 22.41
CA ALA A 371 18.23 24.18 21.81
C ALA A 371 17.46 22.95 21.35
N MET A 372 17.67 22.55 20.09
CA MET A 372 16.98 21.41 19.50
C MET A 372 17.57 20.07 19.96
N GLY A 373 16.76 19.02 19.88
CA GLY A 373 17.29 17.66 19.90
C GLY A 373 18.25 17.39 18.74
N GLY A 374 19.14 16.42 18.94
CA GLY A 374 20.15 15.97 17.99
C GLY A 374 19.65 14.97 16.96
N THR A 375 20.57 14.19 16.38
CA THR A 375 20.24 13.18 15.36
C THR A 375 20.72 11.80 15.76
N ILE A 376 19.81 10.82 15.71
CA ILE A 376 20.12 9.39 15.89
C ILE A 376 19.74 8.66 14.60
N ARG A 377 20.74 8.21 13.84
CA ARG A 377 20.56 7.44 12.59
C ARG A 377 20.98 5.98 12.77
N LEU A 378 20.10 5.06 12.44
CA LEU A 378 20.36 3.62 12.35
C LEU A 378 20.19 3.19 10.89
N HIS A 379 21.23 2.63 10.27
CA HIS A 379 21.20 2.16 8.87
C HIS A 379 21.79 0.75 8.76
N ALA A 380 20.96 -0.23 8.38
CA ALA A 380 21.34 -1.65 8.36
C ALA A 380 20.51 -2.43 7.34
N ASN A 381 20.80 -3.73 7.19
CA ASN A 381 19.83 -4.64 6.58
C ASN A 381 18.63 -4.82 7.51
N GLU A 382 18.88 -5.23 8.75
CA GLU A 382 17.87 -5.50 9.78
C GLU A 382 18.05 -4.55 10.98
N ILE A 383 16.96 -4.05 11.56
CA ILE A 383 16.98 -3.25 12.79
C ILE A 383 16.07 -3.91 13.83
N HIS A 384 16.60 -4.12 15.04
CA HIS A 384 15.87 -4.73 16.16
C HIS A 384 15.88 -3.80 17.38
N LEU A 385 14.71 -3.28 17.73
CA LEU A 385 14.47 -2.46 18.92
C LEU A 385 13.96 -3.34 20.07
N LYS A 386 14.87 -3.99 20.80
CA LYS A 386 14.54 -4.93 21.89
C LYS A 386 13.85 -4.21 23.06
N ARG A 387 13.37 -4.97 24.05
CA ARG A 387 12.35 -4.50 25.03
C ARG A 387 12.69 -3.15 25.66
N LYS A 388 13.96 -2.91 26.00
CA LYS A 388 14.45 -1.67 26.63
C LYS A 388 14.83 -0.53 25.69
N ALA A 389 14.92 -0.77 24.37
CA ALA A 389 15.34 0.24 23.42
C ALA A 389 14.49 1.52 23.51
N LEU A 390 15.14 2.67 23.59
CA LEU A 390 14.54 4.00 23.58
C LEU A 390 15.51 4.97 22.90
N LEU A 391 15.06 5.65 21.86
CA LEU A 391 15.82 6.64 21.11
C LEU A 391 15.24 8.03 21.43
N THR A 392 15.97 8.85 22.17
CA THR A 392 15.50 10.16 22.65
C THR A 392 16.34 11.29 22.08
N ALA A 393 15.68 12.28 21.47
CA ALA A 393 16.29 13.48 20.92
C ALA A 393 15.34 14.66 21.17
N ARG A 394 15.25 15.10 22.43
CA ARG A 394 14.31 16.13 22.90
C ARG A 394 14.88 17.53 22.76
N GLY A 395 14.04 18.52 22.54
CA GLY A 395 14.40 19.94 22.57
C GLY A 395 14.18 20.57 23.95
N SER A 396 15.02 21.55 24.31
CA SER A 396 14.80 22.44 25.46
C SER A 396 14.54 23.86 24.94
N GLY A 397 13.31 24.35 25.07
CA GLY A 397 12.88 25.64 24.51
C GLY A 397 12.75 25.69 22.98
N ALA A 398 13.25 24.70 22.24
CA ALA A 398 13.15 24.56 20.79
C ALA A 398 12.58 23.19 20.39
N GLY A 399 12.59 22.87 19.10
CA GLY A 399 12.08 21.63 18.54
C GLY A 399 12.79 20.37 18.99
N GLY A 400 12.10 19.24 18.86
CA GLY A 400 12.77 17.95 18.96
C GLY A 400 13.80 17.74 17.85
N GLY A 401 14.59 16.69 18.00
CA GLY A 401 15.59 16.25 17.05
C GLY A 401 15.05 15.25 16.03
N VAL A 402 15.97 14.56 15.36
CA VAL A 402 15.67 13.62 14.28
C VAL A 402 16.07 12.20 14.68
N VAL A 403 15.15 11.24 14.55
CA VAL A 403 15.46 9.81 14.65
C VAL A 403 15.18 9.15 13.30
N GLN A 404 16.22 8.62 12.66
CA GLN A 404 16.15 8.04 11.32
C GLN A 404 16.49 6.55 11.38
N LEU A 405 15.58 5.71 10.90
CA LEU A 405 15.81 4.26 10.75
C LEU A 405 15.76 3.92 9.26
N ARG A 406 16.76 3.20 8.74
CA ARG A 406 16.77 2.68 7.38
C ARG A 406 17.10 1.18 7.39
N SER A 407 16.15 0.37 6.96
CA SER A 407 16.23 -1.11 6.96
C SER A 407 15.70 -1.69 5.65
N VAL A 408 16.28 -2.80 5.17
CA VAL A 408 15.82 -3.50 3.96
C VAL A 408 14.70 -4.51 4.23
N VAL A 409 14.46 -4.83 5.51
CA VAL A 409 13.34 -5.63 6.03
C VAL A 409 12.53 -4.83 7.06
N ASP A 410 11.41 -5.37 7.52
CA ASP A 410 10.60 -4.77 8.57
C ASP A 410 11.38 -4.64 9.90
N VAL A 411 11.25 -3.50 10.59
CA VAL A 411 11.93 -3.25 11.88
C VAL A 411 11.28 -4.07 13.00
N ASP A 412 12.06 -4.93 13.66
CA ASP A 412 11.64 -5.72 14.82
C ASP A 412 11.51 -4.85 16.08
N GLY A 413 10.47 -5.09 16.88
CA GLY A 413 10.19 -4.36 18.12
C GLY A 413 9.76 -2.90 17.93
N LEU A 414 9.36 -2.50 16.72
CA LEU A 414 8.93 -1.14 16.40
C LEU A 414 7.61 -0.76 17.11
N CYS A 415 7.65 0.27 17.95
CA CYS A 415 6.48 0.89 18.60
C CYS A 415 6.73 2.39 18.76
N GLU A 416 5.70 3.24 18.79
CA GLU A 416 5.84 4.68 19.06
C GLU A 416 6.58 4.98 20.37
N SER A 417 6.34 4.19 21.41
CA SER A 417 6.99 4.30 22.73
C SER A 417 8.49 4.01 22.72
N LYS A 418 9.08 3.66 21.57
CA LYS A 418 10.53 3.54 21.36
C LYS A 418 11.21 4.89 21.09
N PHE A 419 10.44 5.96 20.90
CA PHE A 419 10.95 7.24 20.45
C PHE A 419 10.51 8.38 21.37
N ASN A 420 11.40 9.35 21.62
CA ASN A 420 11.05 10.58 22.32
C ASN A 420 11.72 11.79 21.67
N VAL A 421 11.00 12.44 20.76
CA VAL A 421 11.42 13.64 20.03
C VAL A 421 10.59 14.87 20.46
N THR A 422 10.27 14.98 21.75
CA THR A 422 9.46 16.08 22.29
C THR A 422 10.24 17.41 22.36
N GLY A 423 9.56 18.53 22.10
CA GLY A 423 10.12 19.89 22.19
C GLY A 423 9.01 20.96 22.20
N LYS A 424 9.37 22.24 22.03
CA LYS A 424 8.42 23.37 21.87
C LYS A 424 7.70 23.30 20.53
N THR A 425 8.43 22.91 19.49
CA THR A 425 7.93 22.25 18.28
C THR A 425 8.27 20.76 18.38
N PHE A 426 7.61 19.90 17.62
CA PHE A 426 7.98 18.48 17.60
C PHE A 426 9.28 18.26 16.83
N GLY A 427 9.98 17.16 17.17
CA GLY A 427 11.02 16.57 16.33
C GLY A 427 10.45 15.47 15.44
N LEU A 428 11.25 14.97 14.51
CA LEU A 428 10.82 13.99 13.51
C LEU A 428 11.39 12.59 13.75
N VAL A 429 10.51 11.60 13.90
CA VAL A 429 10.87 10.19 13.68
C VAL A 429 10.58 9.82 12.23
N ASN A 430 11.58 9.34 11.49
CA ASN A 430 11.51 8.99 10.07
C ASN A 430 12.01 7.56 9.87
N ILE A 431 11.07 6.62 9.75
CA ILE A 431 11.35 5.18 9.58
C ILE A 431 11.22 4.86 8.10
N LEU A 432 12.25 4.27 7.51
CA LEU A 432 12.37 4.01 6.08
C LEU A 432 12.62 2.51 5.85
N VAL A 433 11.61 1.82 5.34
CA VAL A 433 11.68 0.38 5.04
C VAL A 433 11.60 0.16 3.53
N SER A 434 12.50 -0.67 2.97
CA SER A 434 12.56 -0.99 1.54
C SER A 434 12.37 -2.49 1.22
N THR A 435 11.55 -3.20 1.99
CA THR A 435 11.17 -4.58 1.67
C THR A 435 10.19 -4.62 0.49
N LYS A 436 10.28 -5.64 -0.36
CA LYS A 436 9.33 -5.85 -1.46
C LYS A 436 7.90 -6.13 -0.97
N ALA A 437 7.76 -6.71 0.22
CA ALA A 437 6.49 -7.07 0.84
C ALA A 437 6.61 -6.86 2.36
N THR A 438 5.78 -5.99 2.93
CA THR A 438 5.89 -5.60 4.35
C THR A 438 4.86 -6.27 5.25
N ASN A 439 5.32 -6.68 6.43
CA ASN A 439 4.52 -7.23 7.52
C ASN A 439 4.10 -6.14 8.54
N GLN A 440 4.38 -4.86 8.25
CA GLN A 440 3.97 -3.74 9.09
C GLN A 440 2.51 -3.36 8.78
N ALA A 441 1.60 -3.73 9.68
CA ALA A 441 0.16 -3.49 9.53
C ALA A 441 -0.16 -1.99 9.38
N GLN A 442 -0.91 -1.65 8.33
CA GLN A 442 -1.28 -0.27 8.02
C GLN A 442 -2.61 0.09 8.70
N TYR A 443 -2.53 0.63 9.92
CA TYR A 443 -3.69 1.05 10.71
C TYR A 443 -3.75 2.57 10.81
N ILE A 444 -4.31 3.20 9.78
CA ILE A 444 -4.26 4.64 9.54
C ILE A 444 -5.64 5.23 9.89
N GLN A 445 -5.75 5.93 11.02
CA GLN A 445 -7.00 6.51 11.53
C GLN A 445 -6.96 8.03 11.76
N ASP A 446 -5.77 8.60 11.89
CA ASP A 446 -5.50 10.02 11.88
C ASP A 446 -4.30 10.30 10.96
N GLY A 447 -3.80 11.54 10.95
CA GLY A 447 -2.64 11.88 10.15
C GLY A 447 -2.90 12.33 8.71
N TYR A 448 -1.81 12.39 7.97
CA TYR A 448 -1.77 12.58 6.52
C TYR A 448 -1.11 11.35 5.91
N LEU A 449 -1.79 10.69 4.97
CA LEU A 449 -1.20 9.65 4.14
C LEU A 449 -0.81 10.28 2.79
N GLU A 450 0.49 10.45 2.56
CA GLU A 450 1.04 10.92 1.30
C GLU A 450 1.56 9.73 0.48
N ILE A 451 1.12 9.62 -0.78
CA ILE A 451 1.55 8.58 -1.71
C ILE A 451 2.18 9.24 -2.94
N ASP A 452 3.50 9.15 -3.05
CA ASP A 452 4.28 9.64 -4.18
C ASP A 452 4.54 8.49 -5.17
N THR A 453 3.82 8.50 -6.30
CA THR A 453 4.00 7.49 -7.34
C THR A 453 5.23 7.72 -8.21
N THR A 454 5.88 8.89 -8.15
CA THR A 454 7.14 9.16 -8.88
C THR A 454 8.31 8.46 -8.23
N ASN A 455 8.37 8.49 -6.90
CA ASN A 455 9.44 7.90 -6.10
C ASN A 455 9.03 6.56 -5.46
N ALA A 456 7.87 6.02 -5.83
CA ALA A 456 7.22 4.85 -5.23
C ALA A 456 7.27 4.86 -3.69
N ARG A 457 6.86 5.98 -3.07
CA ARG A 457 6.97 6.18 -1.62
C ARG A 457 5.59 6.38 -0.98
N TRP A 458 5.30 5.54 0.01
CA TRP A 458 4.12 5.59 0.87
C TRP A 458 4.53 6.21 2.20
N MET A 459 3.86 7.27 2.65
CA MET A 459 4.22 8.05 3.84
C MET A 459 3.01 8.31 4.73
N HIS A 460 2.89 7.62 5.87
CA HIS A 460 1.93 8.01 6.91
C HIS A 460 2.59 8.96 7.91
N LYS A 461 2.07 10.18 8.02
CA LYS A 461 2.50 11.21 8.98
C LYS A 461 1.43 11.38 10.04
N LEU A 462 1.74 11.11 11.31
CA LEU A 462 0.78 11.28 12.40
C LEU A 462 0.46 12.77 12.61
N ALA A 463 -0.82 13.10 12.80
CA ALA A 463 -1.32 14.48 12.93
C ALA A 463 -1.88 14.77 14.33
N THR A 464 -1.09 14.45 15.35
CA THR A 464 -0.93 15.42 16.43
C THR A 464 -0.50 16.76 15.81
N MET A 465 -1.03 17.87 16.32
CA MET A 465 -0.85 19.17 15.66
C MET A 465 0.64 19.53 15.56
N ASN A 466 1.15 19.54 14.32
CA ASN A 466 2.53 19.87 13.91
C ASN A 466 3.59 18.75 14.05
N GLY A 467 3.36 17.56 13.45
CA GLY A 467 4.38 16.94 12.57
C GLY A 467 5.24 15.75 13.07
N SER A 468 5.05 15.27 14.31
CA SER A 468 6.10 14.53 15.06
C SER A 468 6.63 13.19 14.52
N MET A 469 5.98 12.54 13.55
CA MET A 469 6.35 11.17 13.13
C MET A 469 5.90 10.85 11.71
N ALA A 470 6.78 10.23 10.93
CA ALA A 470 6.56 9.80 9.56
C ALA A 470 7.06 8.36 9.31
N TYR A 471 6.13 7.45 9.06
CA TYR A 471 6.41 6.09 8.58
C TYR A 471 6.52 6.11 7.06
N SER A 472 7.69 5.78 6.52
CA SER A 472 7.99 5.77 5.08
C SER A 472 8.29 4.35 4.58
N TYR A 473 7.59 3.95 3.53
CA TYR A 473 7.76 2.67 2.86
C TYR A 473 8.03 2.87 1.36
N TYR A 474 9.00 2.14 0.81
CA TYR A 474 9.25 2.11 -0.63
C TYR A 474 8.59 0.90 -1.29
N GLY A 475 7.76 1.18 -2.29
CA GLY A 475 7.23 0.21 -3.24
C GLY A 475 8.16 0.01 -4.44
N GLU A 476 7.65 -0.68 -5.46
CA GLU A 476 8.38 -1.00 -6.70
C GLU A 476 7.81 -0.25 -7.92
N PHE A 477 8.56 -0.25 -9.03
CA PHE A 477 8.07 0.21 -10.33
C PHE A 477 7.83 -0.98 -11.27
N GLU A 478 6.62 -1.06 -11.84
CA GLU A 478 6.25 -2.03 -12.86
C GLU A 478 6.02 -1.31 -14.20
N THR A 479 6.81 -1.63 -15.23
CA THR A 479 6.62 -1.06 -16.58
C THR A 479 5.63 -1.90 -17.39
N ARG A 480 4.45 -1.34 -17.66
CA ARG A 480 3.40 -1.93 -18.50
C ARG A 480 3.41 -1.31 -19.90
N ASN A 481 2.89 -2.04 -20.89
CA ASN A 481 2.78 -1.60 -22.29
C ASN A 481 1.30 -1.46 -22.67
N LEU A 482 0.89 -0.31 -23.22
CA LEU A 482 -0.43 -0.15 -23.83
C LEU A 482 -0.47 -0.74 -25.25
N ASN A 483 0.66 -0.62 -25.95
CA ASN A 483 0.94 -1.20 -27.27
C ASN A 483 2.48 -1.21 -27.48
N PRO A 484 3.02 -1.80 -28.56
CA PRO A 484 4.47 -1.93 -28.75
C PRO A 484 5.27 -0.61 -28.83
N THR A 485 4.62 0.54 -29.00
CA THR A 485 5.27 1.87 -29.08
C THR A 485 4.93 2.78 -27.89
N PHE A 486 4.22 2.27 -26.87
CA PHE A 486 3.75 3.09 -25.74
C PHE A 486 3.84 2.37 -24.40
N GLN A 487 4.87 2.71 -23.63
CA GLN A 487 5.14 2.19 -22.28
C GLN A 487 4.69 3.19 -21.19
N TYR A 488 4.33 2.66 -20.02
CA TYR A 488 4.02 3.46 -18.83
C TYR A 488 4.43 2.70 -17.56
N ASN A 489 4.76 3.43 -16.50
CA ASN A 489 5.10 2.85 -15.21
C ASN A 489 3.89 2.90 -14.26
N VAL A 490 3.79 1.86 -13.44
CA VAL A 490 2.93 1.73 -12.26
C VAL A 490 3.84 1.73 -11.03
N SER A 491 3.46 2.44 -9.97
CA SER A 491 4.05 2.35 -8.64
C SER A 491 3.25 1.33 -7.84
N LYS A 492 3.89 0.22 -7.44
CA LYS A 492 3.28 -0.89 -6.70
C LYS A 492 3.68 -0.85 -5.22
N PHE A 493 2.71 -0.97 -4.31
CA PHE A 493 2.93 -1.22 -2.89
C PHE A 493 2.27 -2.54 -2.47
N GLU A 494 2.99 -3.41 -1.75
CA GLU A 494 2.54 -4.77 -1.42
C GLU A 494 2.63 -5.05 0.10
N PHE A 495 1.51 -5.43 0.69
CA PHE A 495 1.36 -5.61 2.14
C PHE A 495 0.95 -7.05 2.48
N GLN A 496 1.74 -7.72 3.32
CA GLN A 496 1.45 -9.04 3.88
C GLN A 496 0.41 -8.97 5.02
N THR A 497 -0.12 -7.77 5.29
CA THR A 497 -0.97 -7.41 6.43
C THR A 497 -2.17 -6.57 5.97
N PRO A 498 -3.24 -6.47 6.77
CA PRO A 498 -4.44 -5.75 6.36
C PRO A 498 -4.19 -4.24 6.36
N ILE A 499 -4.84 -3.54 5.43
CA ILE A 499 -4.80 -2.09 5.29
C ILE A 499 -6.14 -1.52 5.77
N LEU A 500 -6.10 -0.65 6.78
CA LEU A 500 -7.23 0.16 7.23
C LEU A 500 -6.87 1.63 7.08
N ILE A 501 -7.57 2.34 6.21
CA ILE A 501 -7.53 3.81 6.11
C ILE A 501 -8.94 4.32 6.49
N ASN A 502 -9.07 5.06 7.59
CA ASN A 502 -10.36 5.47 8.16
C ASN A 502 -10.21 6.75 9.01
N GLY A 503 -11.27 7.16 9.71
CA GLY A 503 -11.21 8.15 10.80
C GLY A 503 -11.11 9.59 10.32
N SER A 504 -10.08 10.30 10.79
CA SER A 504 -9.80 11.70 10.45
C SER A 504 -8.50 11.88 9.68
N THR A 505 -7.94 10.80 9.11
CA THR A 505 -6.82 10.88 8.17
C THR A 505 -7.21 11.72 6.95
N LYS A 506 -6.24 12.38 6.32
CA LYS A 506 -6.36 12.89 4.94
C LYS A 506 -5.42 12.15 4.01
N VAL A 507 -5.89 11.69 2.86
CA VAL A 507 -5.06 11.04 1.84
C VAL A 507 -4.70 12.05 0.75
N SER A 508 -3.42 12.09 0.36
CA SER A 508 -2.89 12.86 -0.75
C SER A 508 -2.11 11.94 -1.68
N VAL A 509 -2.48 11.89 -2.96
CA VAL A 509 -1.81 11.04 -3.97
C VAL A 509 -1.29 11.93 -5.08
N PHE A 510 0.01 11.83 -5.36
CA PHE A 510 0.68 12.66 -6.35
C PHE A 510 1.77 11.90 -7.11
N GLY A 511 2.33 12.54 -8.13
CA GLY A 511 3.43 11.99 -8.92
C GLY A 511 3.07 11.56 -10.34
N LEU A 512 4.01 10.91 -11.03
CA LEU A 512 3.98 10.72 -12.49
C LEU A 512 3.45 9.36 -12.96
N HIS A 513 3.18 8.42 -12.06
CA HIS A 513 2.90 7.02 -12.39
C HIS A 513 1.54 6.56 -11.84
N SER A 514 0.96 5.53 -12.45
CA SER A 514 -0.30 4.95 -11.94
C SER A 514 -0.04 4.28 -10.57
N LEU A 515 -1.05 4.21 -9.71
CA LEU A 515 -0.94 3.59 -8.38
C LEU A 515 -1.48 2.16 -8.39
N LEU A 516 -0.75 1.22 -7.78
CA LEU A 516 -1.22 -0.13 -7.43
C LEU A 516 -0.97 -0.39 -5.94
N VAL A 517 -2.00 -0.80 -5.21
CA VAL A 517 -1.92 -1.17 -3.79
C VAL A 517 -2.47 -2.58 -3.60
N GLU A 518 -1.70 -3.46 -2.96
CA GLU A 518 -2.00 -4.88 -2.80
C GLU A 518 -1.93 -5.34 -1.33
N SER A 519 -2.90 -6.16 -0.87
CA SER A 519 -2.86 -6.77 0.47
C SER A 519 -3.37 -8.21 0.52
N MET A 520 -2.59 -9.11 1.13
CA MET A 520 -2.97 -10.51 1.36
C MET A 520 -4.05 -10.71 2.45
N GLU A 521 -4.27 -9.73 3.34
CA GLU A 521 -5.11 -9.89 4.53
C GLU A 521 -6.43 -9.09 4.51
N GLY A 522 -6.53 -8.06 3.66
CA GLY A 522 -7.77 -7.29 3.48
C GLY A 522 -7.52 -5.79 3.38
N ILE A 523 -8.43 -5.07 2.72
CA ILE A 523 -8.35 -3.61 2.57
C ILE A 523 -9.69 -2.98 2.95
N TYR A 524 -9.66 -1.93 3.77
CA TYR A 524 -10.79 -1.02 4.02
C TYR A 524 -10.34 0.43 3.82
N ILE A 525 -11.12 1.19 3.05
CA ILE A 525 -10.90 2.62 2.79
C ILE A 525 -12.20 3.38 3.09
N GLY A 526 -12.21 4.13 4.18
CA GLY A 526 -13.27 5.04 4.63
C GLY A 526 -12.81 6.50 4.69
N VAL A 527 -11.85 6.88 3.84
CA VAL A 527 -11.36 8.25 3.64
C VAL A 527 -11.23 8.50 2.14
N ASP A 528 -11.62 9.69 1.70
CA ASP A 528 -11.61 10.04 0.28
C ASP A 528 -10.20 9.99 -0.32
N ILE A 529 -10.07 9.35 -1.49
CA ILE A 529 -8.83 9.27 -2.28
C ILE A 529 -9.05 10.03 -3.58
N ASN A 530 -8.38 11.17 -3.71
CA ASN A 530 -8.58 12.09 -4.81
C ASN A 530 -7.33 12.24 -5.68
N LEU A 531 -7.35 11.63 -6.85
CA LEU A 531 -6.25 11.68 -7.83
C LEU A 531 -6.27 12.97 -8.68
N LYS A 532 -7.21 13.90 -8.42
CA LYS A 532 -7.33 15.17 -9.17
C LYS A 532 -6.49 16.31 -8.60
N GLU A 533 -6.04 16.24 -7.35
CA GLU A 533 -5.53 17.39 -6.59
C GLU A 533 -4.01 17.51 -6.48
N SER A 534 -3.24 16.65 -7.16
CA SER A 534 -1.78 16.79 -7.21
C SER A 534 -1.37 18.10 -7.89
N GLU A 535 -0.46 18.85 -7.27
CA GLU A 535 0.19 20.01 -7.90
C GLU A 535 0.75 19.64 -9.28
N ALA A 536 0.57 20.52 -10.26
CA ALA A 536 0.84 20.22 -11.67
C ALA A 536 2.34 20.30 -12.05
N THR A 537 3.24 19.89 -11.14
CA THR A 537 4.68 19.89 -11.37
C THR A 537 5.10 18.75 -12.29
N SER A 538 5.63 19.09 -13.48
CA SER A 538 6.20 18.19 -14.50
C SER A 538 5.26 17.33 -15.37
N GLY A 539 3.99 17.72 -15.55
CA GLY A 539 3.21 17.33 -16.75
C GLY A 539 2.57 15.93 -16.76
N LYS A 540 2.48 15.25 -15.62
CA LYS A 540 1.56 14.11 -15.40
C LYS A 540 0.90 14.20 -14.03
N ARG A 541 -0.18 13.43 -13.85
CA ARG A 541 -0.99 13.34 -12.63
C ARG A 541 -1.37 11.88 -12.37
N VAL A 542 -0.65 11.21 -11.49
CA VAL A 542 -0.88 9.82 -11.05
C VAL A 542 -1.18 8.88 -12.24
N GLY A 543 -0.30 8.87 -13.25
CA GLY A 543 -0.46 8.07 -14.48
C GLY A 543 -1.30 8.71 -15.59
N GLY A 544 -2.07 9.76 -15.29
CA GLY A 544 -2.73 10.65 -16.26
C GLY A 544 -1.79 11.69 -16.87
N TYR A 545 -2.17 12.25 -18.02
CA TYR A 545 -1.31 13.12 -18.84
C TYR A 545 -1.75 14.58 -18.81
N CYS A 546 -0.82 15.50 -18.51
CA CYS A 546 -1.10 16.93 -18.36
C CYS A 546 -0.37 17.82 -19.37
N VAL A 547 -0.86 19.05 -19.50
CA VAL A 547 -0.21 20.18 -20.19
C VAL A 547 -0.21 21.36 -19.20
N THR A 548 0.97 21.92 -18.96
CA THR A 548 1.23 22.83 -17.82
C THR A 548 2.16 23.99 -18.24
N SER A 549 2.05 24.44 -19.49
CA SER A 549 3.03 25.34 -20.13
C SER A 549 2.37 26.30 -21.10
N SER A 550 2.73 27.59 -21.02
CA SER A 550 2.52 28.57 -22.09
C SER A 550 3.06 28.07 -23.45
N ASN A 551 2.47 28.54 -24.55
CA ASN A 551 2.91 28.25 -25.92
C ASN A 551 2.84 26.76 -26.34
N ARG A 552 1.85 25.99 -25.84
CA ARG A 552 1.55 24.65 -26.36
C ARG A 552 0.06 24.44 -26.65
N THR A 553 -0.24 24.16 -27.91
CA THR A 553 -1.55 23.70 -28.39
C THR A 553 -1.72 22.17 -28.35
N ASP A 554 -0.64 21.43 -28.08
CA ASP A 554 -0.57 19.97 -28.06
C ASP A 554 -1.04 19.33 -26.75
N GLY A 555 -2.08 18.51 -26.81
CA GLY A 555 -2.48 17.59 -25.74
C GLY A 555 -1.49 16.45 -25.56
N LYS A 556 -1.58 15.73 -24.43
CA LYS A 556 -0.70 14.60 -24.11
C LYS A 556 -1.49 13.32 -23.79
N GLY A 557 -0.83 12.18 -23.98
CA GLY A 557 -1.39 10.85 -23.79
C GLY A 557 -1.91 10.17 -25.08
N PRO A 558 -2.30 8.88 -25.00
CA PRO A 558 -2.71 8.07 -26.16
C PRO A 558 -3.98 8.54 -26.89
N GLY A 559 -4.89 9.20 -26.16
CA GLY A 559 -6.19 9.68 -26.66
C GLY A 559 -6.28 11.21 -26.74
N ARG A 560 -5.14 11.91 -26.79
CA ARG A 560 -5.05 13.38 -26.86
C ARG A 560 -5.94 13.99 -27.96
N GLY A 561 -6.43 15.20 -27.73
CA GLY A 561 -7.07 16.01 -28.79
C GLY A 561 -6.09 16.38 -29.92
N GLN A 562 -6.60 16.80 -31.08
CA GLN A 562 -5.77 17.31 -32.18
C GLN A 562 -5.28 18.75 -31.87
N PRO A 563 -3.99 19.08 -32.05
CA PRO A 563 -3.49 20.44 -31.91
C PRO A 563 -4.26 21.44 -32.77
N GLY A 564 -4.62 22.60 -32.21
CA GLY A 564 -5.31 23.67 -32.96
C GLY A 564 -6.72 23.32 -33.46
N LYS A 565 -7.49 22.56 -32.66
CA LYS A 565 -8.92 22.23 -32.91
C LYS A 565 -9.85 22.23 -31.70
N ASN A 566 -9.42 22.73 -30.54
CA ASN A 566 -10.18 22.70 -29.28
C ASN A 566 -10.79 21.31 -28.95
N ALA A 567 -10.08 20.23 -29.28
CA ALA A 567 -10.61 18.88 -29.26
C ALA A 567 -10.51 18.27 -27.86
N GLY A 568 -11.54 17.51 -27.46
CA GLY A 568 -11.53 16.79 -26.20
C GLY A 568 -10.67 15.53 -26.29
N ALA A 569 -10.06 15.11 -25.18
CA ALA A 569 -9.39 13.82 -25.12
C ALA A 569 -10.37 12.66 -24.97
N GLY A 570 -10.00 11.48 -25.47
CA GLY A 570 -10.62 10.20 -25.10
C GLY A 570 -9.79 9.44 -24.06
N HIS A 571 -10.44 8.54 -23.34
CA HIS A 571 -9.91 7.47 -22.48
C HIS A 571 -11.15 6.78 -21.90
N GLY A 572 -11.32 5.45 -22.04
CA GLY A 572 -12.58 4.78 -21.72
C GLY A 572 -13.71 5.13 -22.72
N GLY A 573 -14.20 6.36 -22.67
CA GLY A 573 -15.03 7.01 -23.67
C GLY A 573 -14.20 7.79 -24.70
N LYS A 574 -14.87 8.32 -25.72
CA LYS A 574 -14.30 9.14 -26.79
C LYS A 574 -14.33 10.62 -26.41
N GLY A 575 -13.34 11.40 -26.83
CA GLY A 575 -13.40 12.85 -26.76
C GLY A 575 -14.29 13.43 -27.87
N GLY A 576 -14.91 14.57 -27.57
CA GLY A 576 -15.60 15.39 -28.57
C GLY A 576 -14.62 15.96 -29.60
N LEU A 577 -15.09 16.16 -30.84
CA LEU A 577 -14.27 16.56 -32.00
C LEU A 577 -13.10 15.59 -32.26
N LEU A 578 -13.43 14.34 -32.60
CA LEU A 578 -12.46 13.37 -33.13
C LEU A 578 -11.92 13.83 -34.49
N PHE A 579 -10.62 13.58 -34.72
CA PHE A 579 -9.93 13.86 -36.00
C PHE A 579 -9.06 12.67 -36.41
N GLU A 580 -8.68 12.62 -37.69
CA GLU A 580 -7.74 11.65 -38.27
C GLU A 580 -6.86 12.37 -39.30
N ASP A 581 -5.55 12.41 -39.05
CA ASP A 581 -4.60 13.04 -39.96
C ASP A 581 -4.20 12.13 -41.15
N ASP A 582 -3.41 12.66 -42.08
CA ASP A 582 -3.02 11.96 -43.31
C ASP A 582 -2.01 10.81 -43.09
N ASN A 583 -1.66 10.51 -41.83
CA ASN A 583 -0.90 9.31 -41.43
C ASN A 583 -1.79 8.28 -40.70
N ASP A 584 -3.12 8.36 -40.86
CA ASP A 584 -4.14 7.58 -40.14
C ASP A 584 -4.03 7.69 -38.59
N PHE A 585 -3.38 8.73 -38.04
CA PHE A 585 -3.39 8.94 -36.59
C PHE A 585 -4.72 9.57 -36.14
N ILE A 586 -5.49 8.79 -35.38
CA ILE A 586 -6.77 9.20 -34.81
C ILE A 586 -6.58 9.86 -33.43
N TYR A 587 -6.99 11.13 -33.34
CA TYR A 587 -7.05 11.95 -32.11
C TYR A 587 -8.38 11.74 -31.38
N SER A 588 -8.43 12.11 -30.10
CA SER A 588 -9.64 12.03 -29.25
C SER A 588 -10.22 10.62 -29.06
N LYS A 589 -9.51 9.57 -29.51
CA LYS A 589 -9.99 8.19 -29.47
C LYS A 589 -10.01 7.61 -28.06
N THR A 590 -10.91 6.65 -27.85
CA THR A 590 -10.90 5.73 -26.72
C THR A 590 -9.61 4.90 -26.68
N TYR A 591 -9.10 4.66 -25.48
CA TYR A 591 -8.10 3.64 -25.17
C TYR A 591 -8.35 3.08 -23.76
N GLY A 592 -7.51 2.12 -23.34
CA GLY A 592 -7.50 1.59 -21.97
C GLY A 592 -8.48 0.44 -21.68
N ILE A 593 -9.22 -0.06 -22.69
CA ILE A 593 -10.37 -0.99 -22.50
C ILE A 593 -10.31 -2.31 -23.29
N GLN A 594 -9.19 -2.60 -23.97
CA GLN A 594 -9.00 -3.81 -24.78
C GLN A 594 -7.55 -4.36 -24.71
N PRO A 595 -7.37 -5.71 -24.76
CA PRO A 595 -8.41 -6.71 -24.54
C PRO A 595 -8.97 -6.63 -23.10
N GLU A 596 -8.10 -6.29 -22.16
CA GLU A 596 -8.38 -6.05 -20.74
C GLU A 596 -8.40 -4.55 -20.42
N VAL A 597 -8.71 -4.20 -19.17
CA VAL A 597 -8.65 -2.81 -18.67
C VAL A 597 -7.21 -2.48 -18.26
N HIS A 598 -6.65 -1.42 -18.81
CA HIS A 598 -5.27 -1.00 -18.53
C HIS A 598 -5.21 0.00 -17.36
N LEU A 599 -4.23 -0.16 -16.48
CA LEU A 599 -3.97 0.74 -15.35
C LEU A 599 -3.25 2.03 -15.80
N ILE A 600 -3.91 2.81 -16.66
CA ILE A 600 -3.38 4.03 -17.27
C ILE A 600 -4.36 5.18 -17.09
N GLY A 601 -3.87 6.39 -16.86
CA GLY A 601 -4.72 7.58 -16.67
C GLY A 601 -5.18 8.21 -17.98
N GLY A 602 -6.05 9.21 -17.83
CA GLY A 602 -6.67 9.96 -18.93
C GLY A 602 -5.68 10.83 -19.71
N SER A 603 -6.10 11.24 -20.90
CA SER A 603 -5.37 12.13 -21.80
C SER A 603 -5.86 13.58 -21.72
N THR A 604 -5.08 14.51 -22.26
CA THR A 604 -5.40 15.94 -22.29
C THR A 604 -6.03 16.39 -23.60
N GLY A 605 -7.03 17.27 -23.52
CA GLY A 605 -7.59 17.97 -24.68
C GLY A 605 -6.60 18.98 -25.29
N THR A 606 -7.08 19.78 -26.25
CA THR A 606 -6.26 20.78 -26.96
C THR A 606 -6.89 22.16 -27.01
N THR A 607 -6.07 23.16 -27.33
CA THR A 607 -6.43 24.57 -27.48
C THR A 607 -6.05 25.07 -28.88
N GLU A 608 -6.80 26.05 -29.38
CA GLU A 608 -6.44 26.90 -30.53
C GLU A 608 -5.71 28.18 -30.09
N ASP A 609 -5.96 28.68 -28.88
CA ASP A 609 -5.26 29.82 -28.28
C ASP A 609 -3.92 29.37 -27.63
N PHE A 610 -2.83 30.15 -27.79
CA PHE A 610 -1.49 29.84 -27.24
C PHE A 610 -1.28 30.26 -25.77
N SER A 611 -2.31 30.84 -25.15
CA SER A 611 -2.37 31.36 -23.77
C SER A 611 -2.12 30.29 -22.70
N LEU A 612 -2.00 30.71 -21.43
CA LEU A 612 -1.76 29.81 -20.29
C LEU A 612 -3.00 28.96 -19.95
N VAL A 613 -3.02 27.75 -20.51
CA VAL A 613 -4.05 26.73 -20.29
C VAL A 613 -3.45 25.56 -19.50
N ILE A 614 -4.21 25.04 -18.52
CA ILE A 614 -3.84 23.88 -17.73
C ILE A 614 -4.89 22.78 -17.94
N GLY A 615 -4.44 21.65 -18.49
CA GLY A 615 -5.25 20.45 -18.62
C GLY A 615 -4.55 19.27 -17.98
N CYS A 616 -5.32 18.39 -17.34
CA CYS A 616 -4.85 17.10 -16.85
C CYS A 616 -5.92 16.04 -17.11
N GLY A 617 -5.56 14.94 -17.76
CA GLY A 617 -6.38 13.74 -17.72
C GLY A 617 -6.40 13.14 -16.30
N GLY A 618 -7.47 12.42 -15.96
CA GLY A 618 -7.64 11.83 -14.63
C GLY A 618 -6.57 10.78 -14.29
N GLY A 619 -6.25 10.63 -13.00
CA GLY A 619 -5.26 9.65 -12.53
C GLY A 619 -5.70 8.19 -12.66
N ALA A 620 -4.84 7.25 -12.27
CA ALA A 620 -5.08 5.82 -12.37
C ALA A 620 -4.70 5.08 -11.08
N ILE A 621 -5.63 4.26 -10.57
CA ILE A 621 -5.46 3.46 -9.35
C ILE A 621 -6.01 2.04 -9.54
N GLU A 622 -5.26 1.04 -9.08
CA GLU A 622 -5.70 -0.34 -8.85
C GLU A 622 -5.53 -0.70 -7.36
N ILE A 623 -6.56 -1.27 -6.76
CA ILE A 623 -6.56 -1.73 -5.38
C ILE A 623 -6.92 -3.22 -5.38
N LEU A 624 -6.02 -4.05 -4.86
CA LEU A 624 -6.07 -5.51 -4.92
C LEU A 624 -6.06 -6.11 -3.51
N SER A 625 -6.96 -7.05 -3.21
CA SER A 625 -6.81 -7.88 -2.01
C SER A 625 -7.11 -9.36 -2.24
N GLU A 626 -6.33 -10.24 -1.60
CA GLU A 626 -6.65 -11.67 -1.54
C GLU A 626 -7.87 -11.96 -0.65
N LYS A 627 -8.25 -11.03 0.23
CA LYS A 627 -9.44 -11.12 1.08
C LYS A 627 -10.41 -9.99 0.72
N ASN A 628 -11.24 -9.54 1.66
CA ASN A 628 -12.26 -8.53 1.36
C ASN A 628 -11.62 -7.17 1.03
N LEU A 629 -12.12 -6.51 -0.03
CA LEU A 629 -11.85 -5.11 -0.34
C LEU A 629 -13.13 -4.30 -0.07
N THR A 630 -13.07 -3.36 0.87
CA THR A 630 -14.20 -2.51 1.26
C THR A 630 -13.89 -1.05 0.97
N ILE A 631 -14.72 -0.38 0.18
CA ILE A 631 -14.65 1.07 -0.04
C ILE A 631 -15.92 1.68 0.57
N ASP A 632 -15.76 2.67 1.44
CA ASP A 632 -16.84 3.45 2.05
C ASP A 632 -16.47 4.95 2.04
N ALA A 633 -16.03 5.42 0.86
CA ALA A 633 -15.50 6.76 0.63
C ALA A 633 -15.55 7.14 -0.87
N VAL A 634 -15.24 8.40 -1.18
CA VAL A 634 -15.07 8.86 -2.57
C VAL A 634 -13.71 8.43 -3.12
N ILE A 635 -13.68 7.81 -4.31
CA ILE A 635 -12.46 7.65 -5.10
C ILE A 635 -12.64 8.44 -6.39
N SER A 636 -11.88 9.53 -6.54
CA SER A 636 -11.98 10.47 -7.65
C SER A 636 -10.76 10.37 -8.58
N ALA A 637 -11.01 9.99 -9.82
CA ALA A 637 -10.09 9.94 -10.95
C ALA A 637 -10.59 10.82 -12.10
N ASN A 638 -11.22 11.96 -11.79
CA ASN A 638 -11.82 12.85 -12.77
C ASN A 638 -10.76 13.63 -13.59
N GLY A 639 -11.07 13.91 -14.85
CA GLY A 639 -10.27 14.82 -15.69
C GLY A 639 -10.47 16.28 -15.29
N GLU A 640 -9.47 17.12 -15.56
CA GLU A 640 -9.50 18.56 -15.29
C GLU A 640 -9.13 19.40 -16.52
N THR A 641 -9.80 20.54 -16.64
CA THR A 641 -9.61 21.54 -17.70
C THR A 641 -9.84 22.92 -17.09
N THR A 642 -8.78 23.73 -17.01
CA THR A 642 -8.84 25.09 -16.48
C THR A 642 -7.96 26.05 -17.28
N THR A 643 -8.27 27.34 -17.21
CA THR A 643 -7.62 28.42 -17.96
C THR A 643 -7.21 29.50 -16.97
N LEU A 644 -5.97 29.99 -17.08
CA LEU A 644 -5.50 31.09 -16.21
C LEU A 644 -5.89 32.47 -16.77
N GLU A 645 -6.29 32.52 -18.04
CA GLU A 645 -6.80 33.72 -18.71
C GLU A 645 -8.23 33.47 -19.19
N SER A 646 -9.15 34.41 -18.91
CA SER A 646 -10.57 34.35 -19.32
C SER A 646 -10.80 34.38 -20.84
N MET A 647 -9.72 34.48 -21.62
CA MET A 647 -9.72 34.66 -23.06
C MET A 647 -9.31 33.39 -23.83
N ALA A 648 -9.16 32.23 -23.20
CA ALA A 648 -8.77 30.98 -23.86
C ALA A 648 -9.96 30.03 -24.09
N SER A 649 -9.96 29.27 -25.19
CA SER A 649 -10.81 28.06 -25.35
C SER A 649 -9.97 26.78 -25.29
N MET A 650 -10.45 25.74 -24.60
CA MET A 650 -9.82 24.40 -24.65
C MET A 650 -10.87 23.29 -24.67
N GLY A 651 -10.59 22.21 -25.39
CA GLY A 651 -11.31 20.95 -25.26
C GLY A 651 -11.02 20.24 -23.93
N GLY A 652 -12.00 19.46 -23.46
CA GLY A 652 -11.93 18.80 -22.16
C GLY A 652 -10.93 17.64 -22.09
N SER A 653 -10.20 17.53 -20.97
CA SER A 653 -9.39 16.35 -20.64
C SER A 653 -10.28 15.14 -20.30
N SER A 654 -9.83 13.92 -20.60
CA SER A 654 -10.60 12.70 -20.29
C SER A 654 -10.45 12.26 -18.83
N GLY A 655 -11.44 11.49 -18.36
CA GLY A 655 -11.40 10.83 -17.06
C GLY A 655 -10.27 9.79 -16.97
N GLY A 656 -10.05 9.28 -15.75
CA GLY A 656 -8.97 8.35 -15.42
C GLY A 656 -9.40 6.88 -15.35
N THR A 657 -8.72 6.12 -14.48
CA THR A 657 -8.98 4.68 -14.29
C THR A 657 -9.06 4.32 -12.81
N ILE A 658 -10.10 3.59 -12.41
CA ILE A 658 -10.24 2.98 -11.08
C ILE A 658 -10.45 1.47 -11.27
N ILE A 659 -9.58 0.64 -10.70
CA ILE A 659 -9.72 -0.82 -10.68
C ILE A 659 -9.80 -1.30 -9.23
N LEU A 660 -10.86 -2.04 -8.88
CA LEU A 660 -11.03 -2.68 -7.57
C LEU A 660 -11.06 -4.19 -7.77
N ARG A 661 -10.09 -4.91 -7.19
CA ARG A 661 -9.91 -6.35 -7.35
C ARG A 661 -9.93 -7.05 -6.00
N SER A 662 -10.70 -8.13 -5.88
CA SER A 662 -10.69 -8.97 -4.69
C SER A 662 -10.90 -10.45 -5.00
N GLU A 663 -9.99 -11.30 -4.53
CA GLU A 663 -10.11 -12.76 -4.62
C GLU A 663 -11.23 -13.33 -3.74
N LYS A 664 -11.97 -12.47 -3.01
CA LYS A 664 -13.12 -12.85 -2.17
C LYS A 664 -14.37 -12.00 -2.42
N HIS A 665 -14.40 -10.74 -1.96
CA HIS A 665 -15.51 -9.80 -2.19
C HIS A 665 -15.00 -8.36 -2.31
N VAL A 666 -15.46 -7.63 -3.34
CA VAL A 666 -15.49 -6.16 -3.33
C VAL A 666 -16.82 -5.70 -2.75
N ILE A 667 -16.76 -4.82 -1.75
CA ILE A 667 -17.91 -4.24 -1.05
C ILE A 667 -17.84 -2.71 -1.20
N LEU A 668 -18.89 -2.12 -1.77
CA LEU A 668 -19.12 -0.68 -1.74
C LEU A 668 -20.12 -0.40 -0.60
N GLY A 669 -19.71 0.43 0.37
CA GLY A 669 -20.54 0.91 1.47
C GLY A 669 -21.42 2.10 1.08
N ASP A 670 -22.24 2.58 2.02
CA ASP A 670 -23.22 3.64 1.78
C ASP A 670 -22.58 4.98 1.36
N ASN A 671 -21.32 5.23 1.73
CA ASN A 671 -20.58 6.44 1.38
C ASN A 671 -19.71 6.25 0.11
N ALA A 672 -19.70 5.06 -0.50
CA ALA A 672 -18.83 4.74 -1.62
C ALA A 672 -19.22 5.50 -2.90
N ARG A 673 -18.32 6.33 -3.43
CA ARG A 673 -18.57 7.09 -4.67
C ARG A 673 -17.35 6.99 -5.58
N LEU A 674 -17.44 6.16 -6.62
CA LEU A 674 -16.38 6.03 -7.61
C LEU A 674 -16.64 7.01 -8.77
N GLU A 675 -15.67 7.86 -9.09
CA GLU A 675 -15.79 8.87 -10.13
C GLU A 675 -14.57 8.85 -11.06
N ALA A 676 -14.80 8.81 -12.37
CA ALA A 676 -13.79 8.97 -13.40
C ALA A 676 -14.38 9.75 -14.59
N THR A 677 -14.96 10.93 -14.34
CA THR A 677 -15.64 11.74 -15.36
C THR A 677 -14.66 12.48 -16.26
N GLY A 678 -15.07 12.78 -17.49
CA GLY A 678 -14.38 13.70 -18.38
C GLY A 678 -14.63 15.16 -17.99
N ALA A 679 -13.67 16.04 -18.28
CA ALA A 679 -13.80 17.46 -18.04
C ALA A 679 -14.66 18.16 -19.12
N ASN A 680 -15.42 19.18 -18.72
CA ASN A 680 -16.07 20.09 -19.65
C ASN A 680 -15.02 20.87 -20.46
N ALA A 681 -15.34 21.21 -21.71
CA ALA A 681 -14.58 22.16 -22.49
C ALA A 681 -14.72 23.60 -21.93
N HIS A 682 -13.63 24.38 -21.92
CA HIS A 682 -13.63 25.76 -21.45
C HIS A 682 -13.89 26.75 -22.60
N ALA A 683 -14.65 27.81 -22.33
CA ALA A 683 -15.13 28.78 -23.32
C ALA A 683 -14.63 30.21 -23.06
N LYS A 684 -13.84 30.76 -24.00
CA LYS A 684 -13.42 32.17 -24.09
C LYS A 684 -14.60 33.11 -23.85
N GLY A 685 -14.63 33.79 -22.69
CA GLY A 685 -15.72 34.70 -22.30
C GLY A 685 -17.14 34.12 -22.31
N GLY A 686 -17.32 32.79 -22.32
CA GLY A 686 -18.62 32.13 -22.50
C GLY A 686 -19.14 32.08 -23.95
N ASP A 687 -18.34 32.48 -24.96
CA ASP A 687 -18.75 32.44 -26.37
C ASP A 687 -18.96 30.99 -26.86
N ASN A 688 -20.17 30.69 -27.35
CA ASN A 688 -20.58 29.38 -27.86
C ASN A 688 -20.44 29.22 -29.39
N SER A 689 -19.92 30.23 -30.10
CA SER A 689 -19.67 30.15 -31.55
C SER A 689 -18.51 29.20 -31.91
N ILE A 690 -17.49 29.13 -31.05
CA ILE A 690 -16.29 28.30 -31.23
C ILE A 690 -16.65 26.83 -30.96
N ARG A 691 -16.33 25.95 -31.92
CA ARG A 691 -16.50 24.49 -31.74
C ARG A 691 -15.47 23.99 -30.73
N ARG A 692 -15.92 23.22 -29.73
CA ARG A 692 -15.09 22.64 -28.67
C ARG A 692 -15.57 21.23 -28.30
N GLY A 693 -14.62 20.32 -28.12
CA GLY A 693 -14.89 18.93 -27.71
C GLY A 693 -14.82 18.76 -26.19
N GLY A 694 -15.85 18.18 -25.57
CA GLY A 694 -15.77 17.73 -24.18
C GLY A 694 -14.90 16.48 -24.01
N GLY A 695 -14.33 16.26 -22.83
CA GLY A 695 -13.49 15.10 -22.56
C GLY A 695 -14.30 13.81 -22.39
N GLY A 696 -13.80 12.68 -22.88
CA GLY A 696 -14.42 11.38 -22.68
C GLY A 696 -14.38 10.93 -21.22
N GLY A 697 -15.44 10.27 -20.76
CA GLY A 697 -15.49 9.67 -19.42
C GLY A 697 -14.62 8.41 -19.34
N GLY A 698 -13.94 8.20 -18.21
CA GLY A 698 -12.90 7.19 -18.02
C GLY A 698 -13.39 5.75 -17.80
N VAL A 699 -12.65 4.98 -16.99
CA VAL A 699 -12.93 3.55 -16.75
C VAL A 699 -13.02 3.24 -15.26
N ILE A 700 -14.08 2.54 -14.86
CA ILE A 700 -14.23 1.97 -13.52
C ILE A 700 -14.42 0.46 -13.67
N ALA A 701 -13.57 -0.35 -13.06
CA ALA A 701 -13.61 -1.79 -13.18
C ALA A 701 -13.61 -2.48 -11.81
N ILE A 702 -14.57 -3.37 -11.58
CA ILE A 702 -14.68 -4.19 -10.38
C ILE A 702 -14.55 -5.65 -10.78
N PHE A 703 -13.61 -6.35 -10.13
CA PHE A 703 -13.35 -7.77 -10.35
C PHE A 703 -13.36 -8.50 -9.00
N SER A 704 -14.28 -9.45 -8.83
CA SER A 704 -14.28 -10.29 -7.63
C SER A 704 -14.76 -11.72 -7.89
N LYS A 705 -14.18 -12.68 -7.19
CA LYS A 705 -14.60 -14.10 -7.24
C LYS A 705 -15.99 -14.29 -6.63
N GLY A 706 -16.31 -13.60 -5.53
CA GLY A 706 -17.67 -13.48 -5.02
C GLY A 706 -18.50 -12.46 -5.79
N LYS A 707 -19.82 -12.45 -5.57
CA LYS A 707 -20.68 -11.35 -6.03
C LYS A 707 -20.24 -10.05 -5.29
N PRO A 708 -19.96 -8.94 -6.00
CA PRO A 708 -19.69 -7.67 -5.37
C PRO A 708 -20.99 -7.02 -4.85
N VAL A 709 -20.87 -6.16 -3.84
CA VAL A 709 -21.99 -5.55 -3.09
C VAL A 709 -21.98 -4.02 -3.28
N GLY A 710 -23.16 -3.39 -3.34
CA GLY A 710 -23.31 -1.94 -3.52
C GLY A 710 -23.09 -1.44 -4.95
N THR A 711 -22.88 -2.33 -5.93
CA THR A 711 -22.57 -1.97 -7.33
C THR A 711 -23.75 -1.40 -8.14
N GLU A 712 -24.95 -1.46 -7.58
CA GLU A 712 -26.18 -0.84 -8.06
C GLU A 712 -26.06 0.69 -8.18
N ILE A 713 -25.19 1.33 -7.39
CA ILE A 713 -24.88 2.77 -7.47
C ILE A 713 -24.01 3.14 -8.68
N LEU A 714 -23.53 2.17 -9.46
CA LEU A 714 -22.62 2.40 -10.58
C LEU A 714 -23.35 2.51 -11.92
N SER A 715 -23.56 3.75 -12.33
CA SER A 715 -24.12 4.20 -13.60
C SER A 715 -23.02 4.86 -14.45
N PRO A 716 -22.70 4.33 -15.65
CA PRO A 716 -21.72 4.96 -16.55
C PRO A 716 -22.08 6.40 -16.96
N ASN A 717 -23.35 6.79 -16.86
CA ASN A 717 -23.83 8.13 -17.18
C ASN A 717 -23.56 9.15 -16.07
N GLU A 718 -23.11 8.71 -14.90
CA GLU A 718 -22.82 9.54 -13.73
C GLU A 718 -21.36 9.33 -13.31
N ASN A 719 -20.99 8.10 -12.94
CA ASN A 719 -19.65 7.76 -12.45
C ASN A 719 -18.55 7.90 -13.52
N THR A 720 -18.90 7.68 -14.80
CA THR A 720 -17.99 7.86 -15.94
C THR A 720 -18.59 8.80 -16.99
N ALA A 721 -19.27 9.87 -16.56
CA ALA A 721 -19.86 10.84 -17.48
C ALA A 721 -18.80 11.48 -18.39
N GLY A 722 -19.14 11.70 -19.66
CA GLY A 722 -18.38 12.54 -20.58
C GLY A 722 -18.63 14.03 -20.28
N GLY A 723 -17.60 14.85 -20.44
CA GLY A 723 -17.71 16.28 -20.26
C GLY A 723 -18.44 16.97 -21.41
N ASN A 724 -19.03 18.13 -21.13
CA ASN A 724 -19.81 18.90 -22.10
C ASN A 724 -18.94 19.78 -23.02
N GLY A 725 -19.45 20.07 -24.21
CA GLY A 725 -18.87 20.99 -25.20
C GLY A 725 -19.87 21.27 -26.32
N SER A 726 -19.44 21.90 -27.43
CA SER A 726 -20.28 21.94 -28.65
C SER A 726 -20.44 20.55 -29.27
N THR A 727 -19.54 19.64 -28.93
CA THR A 727 -19.67 18.20 -29.05
C THR A 727 -19.18 17.62 -27.73
N SER A 728 -20.09 17.10 -26.88
CA SER A 728 -19.68 16.45 -25.62
C SER A 728 -18.79 15.23 -25.88
N GLY A 729 -18.01 14.86 -24.87
CA GLY A 729 -17.34 13.56 -24.86
C GLY A 729 -18.36 12.44 -24.67
N ASP A 730 -18.02 11.24 -25.15
CA ASP A 730 -18.80 10.04 -24.82
C ASP A 730 -18.54 9.64 -23.37
N ASN A 731 -19.59 9.11 -22.73
CA ASN A 731 -19.46 8.49 -21.41
C ASN A 731 -18.54 7.25 -21.52
N GLY A 732 -17.96 6.90 -20.39
CA GLY A 732 -16.99 5.83 -20.26
C GLY A 732 -17.56 4.44 -20.05
N LEU A 733 -16.73 3.60 -19.45
CA LEU A 733 -16.98 2.18 -19.24
C LEU A 733 -16.99 1.84 -17.74
N VAL A 734 -18.08 1.23 -17.28
CA VAL A 734 -18.11 0.50 -16.01
C VAL A 734 -18.04 -1.00 -16.30
N VAL A 735 -17.07 -1.70 -15.72
CA VAL A 735 -16.95 -3.17 -15.77
C VAL A 735 -17.26 -3.76 -14.41
N ILE A 736 -18.13 -4.76 -14.33
CA ILE A 736 -18.39 -5.51 -13.09
C ILE A 736 -18.30 -7.01 -13.40
N ASN A 737 -17.29 -7.71 -12.85
CA ASN A 737 -17.00 -9.12 -13.11
C ASN A 737 -17.03 -9.49 -14.61
N GLY A 738 -16.41 -8.64 -15.43
CA GLY A 738 -16.34 -8.80 -16.90
C GLY A 738 -17.54 -8.25 -17.68
N PHE A 739 -18.71 -8.04 -17.05
CA PHE A 739 -19.86 -7.41 -17.69
C PHE A 739 -19.58 -5.92 -17.95
N LYS A 740 -19.57 -5.52 -19.23
CA LYS A 740 -19.27 -4.15 -19.68
C LYS A 740 -20.57 -3.33 -19.82
N LYS A 741 -20.76 -2.33 -18.95
CA LYS A 741 -21.79 -1.28 -19.06
C LYS A 741 -21.16 -0.05 -19.72
N TYR A 742 -21.58 0.29 -20.94
CA TYR A 742 -21.22 1.56 -21.57
C TYR A 742 -22.25 2.63 -21.24
N GLY A 743 -21.79 3.83 -20.95
CA GLY A 743 -22.66 5.00 -20.94
C GLY A 743 -22.79 5.55 -22.35
N TYR A 744 -23.96 6.09 -22.69
CA TYR A 744 -24.15 6.80 -23.94
C TYR A 744 -25.15 7.95 -23.76
N PRO A 745 -24.97 9.08 -24.47
CA PRO A 745 -26.00 10.11 -24.53
C PRO A 745 -27.33 9.56 -25.08
N ALA A 746 -28.43 10.11 -24.58
CA ALA A 746 -29.78 9.59 -24.77
C ALA A 746 -30.30 9.80 -26.20
N LYS A 747 -31.04 8.79 -26.69
CA LYS A 747 -31.55 8.62 -28.06
C LYS A 747 -30.47 8.68 -29.15
N VAL A 748 -30.32 7.53 -29.82
CA VAL A 748 -29.80 7.50 -31.19
C VAL A 748 -30.69 8.37 -32.07
N ILE A 749 -30.09 9.26 -32.86
CA ILE A 749 -30.78 10.09 -33.84
C ILE A 749 -30.59 9.43 -35.19
N GLU A 750 -31.63 8.74 -35.67
CA GLU A 750 -31.73 8.34 -37.06
C GLU A 750 -31.97 9.58 -37.93
N VAL A 751 -31.47 9.55 -39.17
CA VAL A 751 -31.77 10.60 -40.16
C VAL A 751 -33.15 10.27 -40.74
N ASN A 752 -34.21 10.59 -39.98
CA ASN A 752 -35.57 10.08 -40.13
C ASN A 752 -36.18 10.16 -41.55
N GLU A 753 -35.75 11.11 -42.38
CA GLU A 753 -36.28 11.30 -43.74
C GLU A 753 -35.57 10.45 -44.81
N SER A 754 -34.48 9.76 -44.46
CA SER A 754 -33.68 8.98 -45.42
C SER A 754 -33.19 7.62 -44.92
N TYR A 755 -33.31 7.28 -43.63
CA TYR A 755 -32.96 5.96 -43.11
C TYR A 755 -34.00 4.89 -43.49
N GLU A 756 -33.53 3.75 -44.00
CA GLU A 756 -34.40 2.67 -44.52
C GLU A 756 -34.18 1.32 -43.83
N GLY A 757 -33.25 1.24 -42.87
CA GLY A 757 -33.02 0.06 -42.03
C GLY A 757 -31.61 -0.55 -42.11
N CYS A 758 -31.51 -1.80 -41.67
CA CYS A 758 -30.27 -2.59 -41.67
C CYS A 758 -30.26 -3.55 -42.86
N VAL A 759 -29.13 -3.70 -43.56
CA VAL A 759 -28.95 -4.66 -44.66
C VAL A 759 -27.67 -5.46 -44.51
N ASN A 760 -27.64 -6.65 -45.14
CA ASN A 760 -26.42 -7.44 -45.28
C ASN A 760 -25.56 -6.92 -46.46
N GLY A 761 -24.31 -6.58 -46.15
CA GLY A 761 -23.29 -6.04 -47.03
C GLY A 761 -22.79 -6.97 -48.13
N SER A 762 -22.99 -8.29 -48.00
CA SER A 762 -22.72 -9.26 -49.06
C SER A 762 -23.84 -9.29 -50.13
N ASN A 763 -25.05 -8.80 -49.80
CA ASN A 763 -26.20 -8.80 -50.70
C ASN A 763 -26.33 -7.52 -51.54
N ILE A 764 -25.58 -6.46 -51.22
CA ILE A 764 -25.59 -5.21 -51.98
C ILE A 764 -24.93 -5.48 -53.35
N SER A 765 -25.69 -5.34 -54.43
CA SER A 765 -25.18 -5.57 -55.79
C SER A 765 -24.41 -4.38 -56.35
N ASN A 766 -23.26 -4.67 -56.98
CA ASN A 766 -22.28 -3.74 -57.56
C ASN A 766 -21.99 -2.46 -56.74
N PRO A 767 -21.63 -2.55 -55.45
CA PRO A 767 -21.39 -1.38 -54.62
C PRO A 767 -20.04 -0.73 -54.92
N GLN A 768 -20.05 0.56 -55.27
CA GLN A 768 -18.83 1.37 -55.19
C GLN A 768 -18.47 1.58 -53.72
N THR A 769 -17.36 1.03 -53.26
CA THR A 769 -16.91 1.18 -51.86
C THR A 769 -15.94 2.36 -51.74
N VAL A 770 -16.10 3.13 -50.66
CA VAL A 770 -15.27 4.28 -50.28
C VAL A 770 -14.94 4.16 -48.80
N THR A 771 -13.68 4.37 -48.44
CA THR A 771 -13.26 4.50 -47.03
C THR A 771 -13.23 5.98 -46.67
N MET A 772 -14.10 6.40 -45.76
CA MET A 772 -14.14 7.75 -45.18
C MET A 772 -13.05 7.89 -44.11
N LYS A 773 -12.63 9.12 -43.79
CA LYS A 773 -11.84 9.35 -42.58
C LYS A 773 -12.69 9.13 -41.32
N ALA A 774 -12.07 8.75 -40.20
CA ALA A 774 -12.76 8.45 -38.93
C ALA A 774 -13.64 9.60 -38.42
N HIS A 775 -13.26 10.85 -38.69
CA HIS A 775 -14.02 12.04 -38.33
C HIS A 775 -15.15 12.40 -39.30
N GLU A 776 -15.07 11.90 -40.53
CA GLU A 776 -16.10 12.06 -41.57
C GLU A 776 -17.16 10.95 -41.51
N ALA A 777 -16.77 9.77 -41.01
CA ALA A 777 -17.52 8.51 -40.98
C ALA A 777 -18.92 8.66 -40.35
N SER A 778 -19.91 9.01 -41.18
CA SER A 778 -21.27 9.40 -40.81
C SER A 778 -22.25 9.05 -41.94
N PRO A 779 -23.56 8.90 -41.64
CA PRO A 779 -24.58 8.72 -42.66
C PRO A 779 -24.63 9.89 -43.63
N SER A 780 -24.57 11.11 -43.09
CA SER A 780 -24.59 12.37 -43.85
C SER A 780 -23.47 12.44 -44.91
N LYS A 781 -22.23 12.12 -44.55
CA LYS A 781 -21.11 12.15 -45.50
C LYS A 781 -21.17 10.98 -46.49
N CYS A 782 -21.65 9.81 -46.08
CA CYS A 782 -21.85 8.69 -47.01
C CYS A 782 -22.98 8.99 -48.03
N ILE A 783 -24.08 9.62 -47.59
CA ILE A 783 -25.15 10.14 -48.45
C ILE A 783 -24.60 11.16 -49.47
N GLU A 784 -23.78 12.10 -49.02
CA GLU A 784 -23.10 13.11 -49.85
C GLU A 784 -22.23 12.45 -50.93
N ILE A 785 -21.27 11.60 -50.53
CA ILE A 785 -20.37 10.86 -51.43
C ILE A 785 -21.15 10.02 -52.46
N CYS A 786 -22.22 9.36 -52.05
CA CYS A 786 -23.03 8.55 -52.97
C CYS A 786 -23.92 9.40 -53.89
N ARG A 787 -24.38 10.57 -53.45
CA ARG A 787 -25.10 11.54 -54.29
C ARG A 787 -24.18 12.12 -55.37
N GLU A 788 -22.95 12.52 -55.03
CA GLU A 788 -21.93 12.94 -56.00
C GLU A 788 -21.64 11.84 -57.03
N ARG A 789 -21.57 10.58 -56.57
CA ARG A 789 -21.40 9.38 -57.39
C ARG A 789 -22.68 8.89 -58.09
N LYS A 790 -23.71 9.73 -58.21
CA LYS A 790 -24.96 9.43 -58.95
C LYS A 790 -25.59 8.08 -58.55
N SER A 791 -25.53 7.77 -57.26
CA SER A 791 -26.03 6.54 -56.66
C SER A 791 -27.26 6.83 -55.80
N GLN A 792 -28.34 6.06 -55.94
CA GLN A 792 -29.60 6.24 -55.21
C GLN A 792 -29.53 5.83 -53.74
N TRP A 793 -28.62 4.92 -53.39
CA TRP A 793 -28.48 4.33 -52.06
C TRP A 793 -27.07 4.49 -51.50
N ALA A 794 -26.99 4.81 -50.21
CA ALA A 794 -25.79 4.90 -49.40
C ALA A 794 -25.88 3.91 -48.24
N TYR A 795 -24.93 3.00 -48.14
CA TYR A 795 -24.87 1.97 -47.11
C TYR A 795 -23.60 2.18 -46.27
N VAL A 796 -23.73 2.47 -44.97
CA VAL A 796 -22.60 2.85 -44.10
C VAL A 796 -22.34 1.84 -42.98
N ARG A 797 -21.06 1.54 -42.74
CA ARG A 797 -20.55 0.72 -41.63
C ARG A 797 -19.17 1.24 -41.20
N GLU A 798 -19.04 1.74 -39.99
CA GLU A 798 -17.77 2.33 -39.48
C GLU A 798 -17.20 3.37 -40.49
N ARG A 799 -15.93 3.21 -40.94
CA ARG A 799 -15.31 4.02 -42.00
C ARG A 799 -15.78 3.66 -43.42
N SER A 800 -16.48 2.55 -43.64
CA SER A 800 -16.90 2.09 -44.97
C SER A 800 -18.22 2.71 -45.41
N CYS A 801 -18.22 3.31 -46.60
CA CYS A 801 -19.41 3.74 -47.33
C CYS A 801 -19.52 2.93 -48.64
N LYS A 802 -20.64 2.28 -48.88
CA LYS A 802 -20.98 1.55 -50.11
C LYS A 802 -22.09 2.29 -50.84
N CYS A 803 -21.85 2.71 -52.08
CA CYS A 803 -22.83 3.39 -52.94
C CYS A 803 -23.38 2.42 -53.99
N SER A 804 -24.70 2.37 -54.17
CA SER A 804 -25.32 1.59 -55.28
C SER A 804 -26.61 2.22 -55.80
N ASN A 805 -27.05 1.75 -56.96
CA ASN A 805 -28.34 2.06 -57.58
C ASN A 805 -29.39 0.95 -57.38
N SER A 806 -29.02 -0.20 -56.79
CA SER A 806 -29.98 -1.25 -56.42
C SER A 806 -30.49 -1.08 -54.98
N SER A 807 -31.81 -1.15 -54.82
CA SER A 807 -32.47 -1.13 -53.51
C SER A 807 -32.52 -2.53 -52.88
N GLN A 808 -31.82 -2.73 -51.77
CA GLN A 808 -31.97 -3.93 -50.92
C GLN A 808 -33.22 -3.81 -50.04
N THR A 809 -34.40 -4.15 -50.57
CA THR A 809 -35.70 -3.99 -49.86
C THR A 809 -36.08 -5.16 -48.94
N SER A 810 -35.26 -6.22 -48.83
CA SER A 810 -35.67 -7.48 -48.18
C SER A 810 -34.58 -8.18 -47.35
N SER A 811 -34.16 -7.57 -46.24
CA SER A 811 -33.68 -8.32 -45.05
C SER A 811 -33.68 -7.45 -43.78
N LYS A 812 -34.85 -7.27 -43.15
CA LYS A 812 -35.04 -6.45 -41.92
C LYS A 812 -34.32 -7.01 -40.69
N LEU A 813 -33.00 -6.86 -40.62
CA LEU A 813 -32.17 -7.10 -39.42
C LEU A 813 -32.23 -5.92 -38.44
N ILE A 814 -33.44 -5.43 -38.14
CA ILE A 814 -33.68 -4.18 -37.38
C ILE A 814 -32.98 -4.21 -36.02
N GLU A 815 -33.02 -5.35 -35.32
CA GLU A 815 -32.42 -5.48 -33.98
C GLU A 815 -30.88 -5.40 -33.97
N LYS A 816 -30.21 -5.55 -35.13
CA LYS A 816 -28.74 -5.58 -35.21
C LYS A 816 -28.06 -4.24 -35.53
N CYS A 817 -28.74 -3.28 -36.16
CA CYS A 817 -28.11 -2.00 -36.53
C CYS A 817 -28.10 -0.99 -35.37
N ASN A 818 -27.28 -1.27 -34.35
CA ASN A 818 -27.06 -0.38 -33.21
C ASN A 818 -25.59 0.10 -33.10
N LYS A 819 -24.75 -0.12 -34.12
CA LYS A 819 -23.32 0.25 -34.08
C LYS A 819 -23.15 1.74 -34.33
N ARG A 820 -22.65 2.46 -33.33
CA ARG A 820 -22.52 3.93 -33.34
C ARG A 820 -21.40 4.40 -34.30
N CYS A 821 -21.60 5.55 -34.94
CA CYS A 821 -20.63 6.13 -35.87
C CYS A 821 -19.36 6.65 -35.18
N TRP A 822 -18.22 6.51 -35.86
CA TRP A 822 -16.91 6.96 -35.34
C TRP A 822 -16.83 8.50 -35.23
N SER A 823 -17.47 9.24 -36.14
CA SER A 823 -17.56 10.70 -36.13
C SER A 823 -18.41 11.23 -34.95
N ASN A 824 -19.69 10.86 -34.92
CA ASN A 824 -20.68 11.24 -33.91
C ASN A 824 -21.38 9.99 -33.37
N SER A 825 -21.18 9.70 -32.08
CA SER A 825 -21.74 8.54 -31.40
C SER A 825 -23.27 8.53 -31.33
N SER A 826 -23.93 9.66 -31.62
CA SER A 826 -25.40 9.78 -31.63
C SER A 826 -26.04 9.18 -32.89
N LEU A 827 -25.25 8.78 -33.90
CA LEU A 827 -25.70 8.30 -35.21
C LEU A 827 -25.36 6.80 -35.41
N VAL A 828 -26.11 6.10 -36.28
CA VAL A 828 -25.89 4.67 -36.60
C VAL A 828 -25.07 4.49 -37.88
N CYS A 829 -23.98 3.71 -37.78
CA CYS A 829 -23.11 3.32 -38.88
C CYS A 829 -22.86 1.79 -38.85
N GLY A 830 -23.90 1.02 -39.17
CA GLY A 830 -23.86 -0.43 -39.27
C GLY A 830 -24.43 -1.16 -38.05
N GLY A 831 -24.10 -2.45 -37.95
CA GLY A 831 -24.60 -3.32 -36.89
C GLY A 831 -23.61 -4.39 -36.43
N ASP A 832 -24.12 -5.34 -35.64
CA ASP A 832 -23.32 -6.44 -35.11
C ASP A 832 -23.05 -7.54 -36.15
N GLY A 833 -21.76 -7.70 -36.47
CA GLY A 833 -21.22 -8.63 -37.47
C GLY A 833 -20.55 -7.89 -38.64
N ASP A 834 -19.54 -8.53 -39.25
CA ASP A 834 -18.63 -7.92 -40.24
C ASP A 834 -19.27 -7.56 -41.59
N ASP A 835 -20.59 -7.71 -41.73
CA ASP A 835 -21.36 -7.39 -42.93
C ASP A 835 -22.67 -6.62 -42.65
N ALA A 836 -22.91 -6.12 -41.44
CA ALA A 836 -24.12 -5.31 -41.16
C ALA A 836 -23.91 -3.83 -41.52
N PHE A 837 -24.67 -3.32 -42.50
CA PHE A 837 -24.64 -1.91 -42.94
C PHE A 837 -25.98 -1.20 -42.67
N SER A 838 -25.93 0.08 -42.29
CA SER A 838 -27.11 0.96 -42.20
C SER A 838 -27.39 1.56 -43.58
N ALA A 839 -28.63 1.40 -44.08
CA ALA A 839 -29.05 1.84 -45.41
C ALA A 839 -29.76 3.21 -45.37
N TYR A 840 -29.37 4.10 -46.28
CA TYR A 840 -29.93 5.43 -46.43
C TYR A 840 -30.20 5.78 -47.91
N LYS A 841 -31.32 6.46 -48.20
CA LYS A 841 -31.61 7.06 -49.51
C LYS A 841 -30.77 8.33 -49.71
N THR A 842 -30.17 8.49 -50.89
CA THR A 842 -29.35 9.69 -51.18
C THR A 842 -30.17 10.88 -51.68
N GLY A 843 -31.40 10.65 -52.14
CA GLY A 843 -32.22 11.63 -52.85
C GLY A 843 -31.81 11.86 -54.31
N TYR A 844 -30.86 11.08 -54.84
CA TYR A 844 -30.51 11.14 -56.27
C TYR A 844 -31.61 10.52 -57.14
N VAL A 845 -32.06 11.24 -58.16
CA VAL A 845 -32.97 10.76 -59.21
C VAL A 845 -32.21 10.74 -60.53
N ALA A 846 -32.24 9.61 -61.23
CA ALA A 846 -31.64 9.52 -62.57
C ALA A 846 -32.59 10.10 -63.61
N GLU A 847 -32.08 11.01 -64.46
CA GLU A 847 -32.82 11.46 -65.65
C GLU A 847 -32.92 10.32 -66.67
N PHE A 848 -34.15 9.97 -67.05
CA PHE A 848 -34.41 8.95 -68.07
C PHE A 848 -34.43 9.58 -69.47
N SER A 849 -33.39 9.34 -70.26
CA SER A 849 -33.39 9.60 -71.70
C SER A 849 -34.38 8.65 -72.40
N TYR A 850 -35.56 9.16 -72.76
CA TYR A 850 -36.57 8.38 -73.49
C TYR A 850 -36.19 8.21 -74.96
N THR A 851 -35.81 6.99 -75.35
CA THR A 851 -35.80 6.57 -76.76
C THR A 851 -37.25 6.38 -77.22
N ILE A 852 -37.77 7.30 -78.04
CA ILE A 852 -39.15 7.25 -78.52
C ILE A 852 -39.31 6.14 -79.58
N ILE A 853 -40.08 5.11 -79.25
CA ILE A 853 -40.69 4.21 -80.25
C ILE A 853 -42.04 4.82 -80.64
N SER A 854 -42.22 5.11 -81.92
CA SER A 854 -43.44 5.75 -82.44
C SER A 854 -44.56 4.73 -82.66
N THR A 855 -45.75 4.98 -82.12
CA THR A 855 -47.05 4.56 -82.69
C THR A 855 -48.24 5.19 -81.95
N ALA A 856 -48.70 6.37 -82.39
CA ALA A 856 -50.08 6.85 -82.19
C ALA A 856 -50.37 8.05 -83.09
N THR A 857 -51.43 7.97 -83.89
CA THR A 857 -51.98 9.10 -84.68
C THR A 857 -52.86 9.98 -83.81
N LEU A 858 -52.66 11.30 -83.87
CA LEU A 858 -53.76 12.27 -83.96
C LEU A 858 -53.27 13.60 -84.58
N ALA A 859 -54.20 14.50 -84.91
CA ALA A 859 -53.98 15.55 -85.89
C ALA A 859 -53.74 16.97 -85.29
N VAL A 860 -52.86 17.71 -85.96
CA VAL A 860 -52.98 19.13 -86.36
C VAL A 860 -53.65 20.10 -85.36
N PHE A 861 -52.89 21.06 -84.83
CA PHE A 861 -53.01 22.48 -85.21
C PHE A 861 -51.77 23.32 -84.83
N THR A 862 -51.66 24.52 -85.39
CA THR A 862 -50.56 25.50 -85.23
C THR A 862 -50.81 26.44 -84.02
N THR A 863 -49.96 27.38 -83.59
CA THR A 863 -48.89 28.18 -84.26
C THR A 863 -47.91 28.78 -83.22
N SER A 864 -46.77 29.31 -83.67
CA SER A 864 -45.69 29.94 -82.88
C SER A 864 -46.08 31.21 -82.09
N SER A 865 -45.37 31.55 -81.00
CA SER A 865 -44.42 32.70 -80.96
C SER A 865 -43.81 33.09 -79.57
N VAL A 866 -42.48 33.27 -79.57
CA VAL A 866 -41.67 34.41 -79.04
C VAL A 866 -41.94 35.02 -77.63
N VAL A 867 -41.01 34.73 -76.70
CA VAL A 867 -40.22 35.66 -75.83
C VAL A 867 -40.88 36.96 -75.29
N ASN A 868 -40.98 37.11 -73.95
CA ASN A 868 -39.96 37.81 -73.12
C ASN A 868 -40.19 37.68 -71.59
N ALA A 869 -39.25 38.17 -70.77
CA ALA A 869 -39.26 38.13 -69.29
C ALA A 869 -39.96 39.32 -68.62
N ILE A 870 -40.29 39.20 -67.31
CA ILE A 870 -40.18 40.25 -66.25
C ILE A 870 -40.61 39.69 -64.86
N SER A 871 -40.10 40.30 -63.78
CA SER A 871 -40.38 40.11 -62.34
C SER A 871 -40.49 41.52 -61.71
N PRO A 872 -41.09 41.82 -60.52
CA PRO A 872 -41.33 40.94 -59.35
C PRO A 872 -42.62 41.21 -58.51
N ASN A 873 -42.66 40.61 -57.30
CA ASN A 873 -43.35 41.04 -56.05
C ASN A 873 -44.87 41.32 -56.01
N LYS A 874 -45.57 40.62 -55.08
CA LYS A 874 -46.09 41.28 -53.86
C LYS A 874 -46.47 40.30 -52.72
N THR A 875 -46.32 40.77 -51.47
CA THR A 875 -46.88 40.21 -50.23
C THR A 875 -48.30 40.72 -49.95
N VAL A 876 -49.06 40.00 -49.10
CA VAL A 876 -49.92 40.53 -48.01
C VAL A 876 -50.43 39.36 -47.13
N GLU A 877 -50.71 39.63 -45.86
CA GLU A 877 -51.23 38.68 -44.84
C GLU A 877 -52.76 38.55 -44.87
N VAL A 878 -53.35 37.61 -44.09
CA VAL A 878 -54.38 37.92 -43.05
C VAL A 878 -54.76 36.66 -42.22
N THR A 879 -55.28 36.94 -41.03
CA THR A 879 -55.34 36.15 -39.78
C THR A 879 -56.57 35.22 -39.60
N THR A 880 -56.63 34.57 -38.42
CA THR A 880 -57.82 34.19 -37.59
C THR A 880 -58.60 32.87 -37.80
N THR A 881 -58.19 31.83 -37.03
CA THR A 881 -58.94 31.12 -35.93
C THR A 881 -60.26 30.31 -36.18
N PRO A 882 -60.65 29.37 -35.28
CA PRO A 882 -61.41 28.15 -35.64
C PRO A 882 -62.69 27.84 -34.80
N THR A 883 -63.35 26.70 -35.07
CA THR A 883 -64.24 26.01 -34.11
C THR A 883 -64.33 24.47 -34.27
N THR A 884 -64.63 23.79 -33.16
CA THR A 884 -64.87 22.34 -32.92
C THR A 884 -66.38 22.02 -32.78
N PRO A 885 -66.87 20.85 -32.28
CA PRO A 885 -66.48 19.42 -32.31
C PRO A 885 -67.66 18.47 -32.72
N THR A 886 -67.55 17.12 -32.59
CA THR A 886 -68.52 16.20 -31.90
C THR A 886 -68.16 14.68 -31.96
N THR A 887 -68.89 13.85 -31.22
CA THR A 887 -68.80 12.37 -30.99
C THR A 887 -70.24 11.79 -30.92
N PRO A 888 -70.57 10.53 -30.52
CA PRO A 888 -69.91 9.20 -30.54
C PRO A 888 -70.83 8.05 -31.10
N THR A 889 -70.42 6.76 -31.08
CA THR A 889 -71.20 5.56 -30.60
C THR A 889 -70.53 4.17 -30.87
N THR A 890 -71.02 3.11 -30.19
CA THR A 890 -70.68 1.65 -30.26
C THR A 890 -71.93 0.85 -30.75
N PRO A 891 -72.11 -0.51 -30.71
CA PRO A 891 -71.32 -1.64 -30.14
C PRO A 891 -71.21 -2.94 -31.03
N THR A 892 -70.59 -4.03 -30.53
CA THR A 892 -71.13 -5.44 -30.51
C THR A 892 -70.13 -6.48 -29.91
N THR A 893 -70.62 -7.70 -29.59
CA THR A 893 -69.87 -8.89 -29.10
C THR A 893 -70.73 -10.15 -29.42
N PRO A 894 -70.21 -11.41 -29.37
CA PRO A 894 -70.51 -12.26 -28.18
C PRO A 894 -69.53 -13.44 -27.85
N THR A 895 -69.48 -13.84 -26.56
CA THR A 895 -69.31 -15.21 -25.95
C THR A 895 -68.24 -16.22 -26.45
N HIS A 896 -67.57 -17.08 -25.64
CA HIS A 896 -67.76 -17.65 -24.27
C HIS A 896 -66.36 -17.94 -23.62
N ALA A 897 -66.17 -18.46 -22.39
CA ALA A 897 -66.77 -18.28 -21.05
C ALA A 897 -66.06 -19.21 -20.00
N THR A 898 -66.22 -18.93 -18.69
CA THR A 898 -66.04 -19.83 -17.49
C THR A 898 -64.64 -20.45 -17.21
N THR A 899 -64.04 -20.44 -16.00
CA THR A 899 -64.40 -20.12 -14.57
C THR A 899 -63.08 -19.99 -13.74
N SER A 900 -62.81 -19.27 -12.63
CA SER A 900 -63.52 -18.65 -11.47
C SER A 900 -64.01 -19.64 -10.38
N LEU A 901 -63.81 -19.51 -9.05
CA LEU A 901 -63.33 -18.46 -8.09
C LEU A 901 -62.32 -19.11 -7.06
N VAL A 902 -61.55 -18.50 -6.12
CA VAL A 902 -61.44 -17.18 -5.40
C VAL A 902 -62.35 -16.99 -4.14
N VAL A 903 -61.81 -16.59 -2.95
CA VAL A 903 -62.43 -15.73 -1.86
C VAL A 903 -61.69 -15.71 -0.46
N ASN A 904 -61.51 -14.49 0.11
CA ASN A 904 -61.40 -13.95 1.50
C ASN A 904 -60.58 -14.53 2.71
N ALA A 905 -59.61 -13.71 3.20
CA ALA A 905 -59.54 -12.90 4.46
C ALA A 905 -59.68 -13.45 5.93
N ILE A 906 -59.16 -12.63 6.89
CA ILE A 906 -59.40 -12.53 8.37
C ILE A 906 -58.20 -12.88 9.32
N SER A 907 -58.06 -12.10 10.41
CA SER A 907 -57.18 -12.24 11.60
C SER A 907 -57.95 -11.75 12.87
N PRO A 908 -57.46 -11.79 14.14
CA PRO A 908 -56.36 -12.54 14.78
C PRO A 908 -56.81 -13.26 16.11
N SER A 909 -55.91 -13.90 16.89
CA SER A 909 -56.09 -14.06 18.37
C SER A 909 -54.87 -14.61 19.17
N LYS A 910 -54.93 -14.42 20.50
CA LYS A 910 -54.12 -15.09 21.58
C LYS A 910 -54.81 -16.43 21.98
N THR A 911 -54.45 -17.25 22.98
CA THR A 911 -53.55 -17.22 24.17
C THR A 911 -53.13 -18.69 24.47
N VAL A 912 -52.30 -19.04 25.47
CA VAL A 912 -52.65 -19.38 26.87
C VAL A 912 -51.37 -19.86 27.59
N GLU A 913 -51.26 -19.64 28.91
CA GLU A 913 -50.20 -20.18 29.79
C GLU A 913 -50.65 -21.48 30.50
N VAL A 914 -49.71 -22.34 30.94
CA VAL A 914 -49.95 -23.31 32.03
C VAL A 914 -48.75 -23.33 32.98
N THR A 915 -49.02 -23.19 34.27
CA THR A 915 -48.03 -23.13 35.36
C THR A 915 -47.87 -24.49 36.04
N THR A 916 -46.65 -24.87 36.43
CA THR A 916 -46.42 -25.72 37.63
C THR A 916 -45.10 -25.35 38.32
N THR A 917 -45.14 -25.24 39.64
CA THR A 917 -43.98 -25.30 40.56
C THR A 917 -44.16 -26.57 41.40
N PRO A 918 -43.12 -27.10 42.08
CA PRO A 918 -43.13 -26.94 43.54
C PRO A 918 -41.77 -26.91 44.27
N THR A 919 -41.78 -26.27 45.45
CA THR A 919 -41.04 -26.59 46.70
C THR A 919 -39.51 -26.72 46.77
N THR A 920 -38.90 -25.87 47.60
CA THR A 920 -37.63 -26.05 48.34
C THR A 920 -37.84 -26.89 49.63
N PRO A 921 -36.77 -27.38 50.31
CA PRO A 921 -36.60 -27.00 51.73
C PRO A 921 -35.14 -26.90 52.28
N THR A 922 -34.78 -25.69 52.77
CA THR A 922 -34.12 -25.34 54.07
C THR A 922 -32.87 -26.04 54.68
N HIS A 923 -31.93 -25.17 55.16
CA HIS A 923 -31.13 -25.24 56.43
C HIS A 923 -29.96 -26.27 56.59
N ALA A 924 -28.86 -26.03 57.34
CA ALA A 924 -28.31 -24.82 58.04
C ALA A 924 -26.82 -24.99 58.53
N THR A 925 -26.25 -23.92 59.12
CA THR A 925 -25.17 -23.82 60.16
C THR A 925 -23.70 -24.21 59.88
N ASP A 926 -22.86 -23.17 59.73
CA ASP A 926 -21.77 -22.69 60.64
C ASP A 926 -20.42 -23.41 60.97
N GLU A 927 -19.44 -22.52 61.26
CA GLU A 927 -18.16 -22.62 62.02
C GLU A 927 -16.87 -23.35 61.51
N ALA A 928 -15.96 -22.52 60.96
CA ALA A 928 -14.60 -22.20 61.46
C ALA A 928 -13.37 -23.16 61.42
N LYS A 929 -12.25 -22.64 60.84
CA LYS A 929 -10.81 -22.89 61.16
C LYS A 929 -10.25 -24.30 60.84
N THR A 930 -9.06 -24.52 60.24
CA THR A 930 -7.73 -23.87 60.41
C THR A 930 -6.80 -24.19 59.20
N THR A 931 -5.59 -23.63 59.16
CA THR A 931 -4.55 -23.79 58.11
C THR A 931 -3.87 -25.16 58.05
N GLU A 932 -3.54 -25.65 56.84
CA GLU A 932 -2.32 -26.45 56.59
C GLU A 932 -1.89 -26.37 55.09
N GLU A 933 -0.59 -26.48 54.79
CA GLU A 933 -0.07 -26.58 53.41
C GLU A 933 0.05 -28.05 52.99
N THR A 934 -0.62 -28.44 51.90
CA THR A 934 -0.42 -29.77 51.29
C THR A 934 -0.07 -29.69 49.81
N LYS A 935 0.97 -30.46 49.45
CA LYS A 935 1.58 -30.62 48.14
C LYS A 935 0.59 -31.24 47.12
N PRO A 936 0.56 -30.79 45.85
CA PRO A 936 -0.21 -31.45 44.80
C PRO A 936 0.18 -32.92 44.63
N THR A 937 -0.81 -33.77 44.37
CA THR A 937 -0.66 -35.20 44.09
C THR A 937 -1.21 -35.48 42.69
N ASP A 938 -0.47 -36.24 41.87
CA ASP A 938 -0.84 -36.52 40.49
C ASP A 938 -2.02 -37.51 40.40
N GLU A 939 -3.25 -37.01 40.24
CA GLU A 939 -4.40 -37.82 39.82
C GLU A 939 -5.33 -36.99 38.90
N PRO A 940 -5.69 -37.48 37.69
CA PRO A 940 -6.36 -36.66 36.68
C PRO A 940 -7.89 -36.58 36.88
N THR A 941 -8.41 -35.39 37.17
CA THR A 941 -9.84 -35.12 37.35
C THR A 941 -10.63 -35.30 36.05
N THR A 942 -11.71 -36.09 36.08
CA THR A 942 -12.42 -36.59 34.89
C THR A 942 -13.59 -35.69 34.41
N THR A 943 -13.39 -34.37 34.39
CA THR A 943 -14.39 -33.41 33.89
C THR A 943 -14.55 -33.46 32.36
N PRO A 944 -15.78 -33.53 31.81
CA PRO A 944 -15.99 -33.46 30.35
C PRO A 944 -15.51 -32.13 29.74
N PRO A 945 -14.93 -32.12 28.51
CA PRO A 945 -14.33 -30.90 27.94
C PRO A 945 -15.30 -29.72 27.74
N ASP A 946 -16.58 -30.00 27.49
CA ASP A 946 -17.60 -28.99 27.15
C ASP A 946 -18.54 -28.62 28.31
N GLU A 947 -18.46 -29.31 29.46
CA GLU A 947 -19.32 -29.03 30.61
C GLU A 947 -18.60 -28.12 31.62
N PRO A 948 -19.12 -26.93 31.96
CA PRO A 948 -18.48 -26.05 32.94
C PRO A 948 -18.42 -26.71 34.32
N SER A 949 -17.33 -26.48 35.04
CA SER A 949 -17.18 -26.85 36.44
C SER A 949 -18.24 -26.15 37.33
N GLU A 950 -18.54 -26.74 38.49
CA GLU A 950 -19.53 -26.16 39.43
C GLU A 950 -19.17 -24.72 39.83
N LYS A 951 -17.88 -24.42 40.06
CA LYS A 951 -17.39 -23.05 40.33
C LYS A 951 -17.83 -22.04 39.24
N PHE A 952 -17.85 -22.46 37.98
CA PHE A 952 -18.33 -21.62 36.87
C PHE A 952 -19.86 -21.66 36.72
N LYS A 953 -20.53 -22.80 36.97
CA LYS A 953 -22.00 -22.89 36.99
C LYS A 953 -22.63 -21.96 38.03
N ASP A 954 -22.05 -21.85 39.23
CA ASP A 954 -22.51 -20.95 40.29
C ASP A 954 -22.52 -19.48 39.82
N ILE A 955 -21.38 -18.97 39.34
CA ILE A 955 -21.24 -17.59 38.89
C ILE A 955 -22.00 -17.29 37.58
N ALA A 956 -22.31 -18.31 36.76
CA ALA A 956 -23.16 -18.17 35.57
C ALA A 956 -24.58 -17.69 35.91
N ASN A 957 -25.10 -18.12 37.07
CA ASN A 957 -26.46 -17.88 37.54
C ASN A 957 -26.61 -16.58 38.34
N VAL A 958 -25.51 -15.92 38.72
CA VAL A 958 -25.55 -14.63 39.43
C VAL A 958 -26.21 -13.55 38.57
N THR A 959 -27.17 -12.84 39.16
CA THR A 959 -27.76 -11.64 38.56
C THR A 959 -26.84 -10.44 38.81
N ILE A 960 -26.37 -9.82 37.72
CA ILE A 960 -25.35 -8.76 37.77
C ILE A 960 -26.02 -7.39 37.88
N THR A 961 -25.52 -6.58 38.83
CA THR A 961 -26.04 -5.27 39.26
C THR A 961 -24.89 -4.27 39.44
N ASP A 962 -25.18 -2.97 39.51
CA ASP A 962 -24.16 -1.94 39.83
C ASP A 962 -23.39 -2.21 41.14
N GLU A 963 -24.03 -2.92 42.08
CA GLU A 963 -23.50 -3.19 43.43
C GLU A 963 -22.55 -4.40 43.46
N ASN A 964 -22.88 -5.50 42.76
CA ASN A 964 -22.10 -6.74 42.78
C ASN A 964 -21.14 -6.93 41.59
N VAL A 965 -21.19 -6.10 40.54
CA VAL A 965 -20.38 -6.28 39.32
C VAL A 965 -18.87 -6.36 39.59
N VAL A 966 -18.35 -5.58 40.54
CA VAL A 966 -16.92 -5.61 40.90
C VAL A 966 -16.54 -6.93 41.58
N GLU A 967 -17.43 -7.48 42.40
CA GLU A 967 -17.20 -8.76 43.07
C GLU A 967 -17.26 -9.92 42.08
N VAL A 968 -18.26 -9.94 41.19
CA VAL A 968 -18.37 -10.93 40.09
C VAL A 968 -17.12 -10.91 39.20
N VAL A 969 -16.57 -9.74 38.86
CA VAL A 969 -15.32 -9.63 38.09
C VAL A 969 -14.11 -10.17 38.88
N ASN A 970 -14.02 -9.92 40.19
CA ASN A 970 -12.94 -10.43 41.03
C ASN A 970 -13.01 -11.95 41.24
N GLN A 971 -14.22 -12.49 41.44
CA GLN A 971 -14.46 -13.94 41.49
C GLN A 971 -14.04 -14.60 40.17
N LEU A 972 -14.50 -14.06 39.03
CA LEU A 972 -14.11 -14.56 37.70
C LEU A 972 -12.58 -14.51 37.50
N LYS A 973 -11.93 -13.41 37.89
CA LYS A 973 -10.47 -13.22 37.81
C LYS A 973 -9.68 -14.21 38.67
N ASN A 974 -10.24 -14.66 39.78
CA ASN A 974 -9.64 -15.71 40.61
C ASN A 974 -9.84 -17.10 39.99
N LEU A 975 -11.04 -17.41 39.49
CA LEU A 975 -11.30 -18.68 38.79
C LEU A 975 -10.43 -18.85 37.53
N THR A 976 -10.20 -17.78 36.76
CA THR A 976 -9.31 -17.80 35.59
C THR A 976 -7.81 -17.90 35.92
N LYS A 977 -7.42 -17.82 37.20
CA LYS A 977 -6.01 -17.91 37.63
C LYS A 977 -5.55 -19.32 37.99
N GLU A 978 -6.46 -20.27 38.21
CA GLU A 978 -6.12 -21.63 38.63
C GLU A 978 -5.56 -22.51 37.49
N GLY A 979 -5.50 -22.00 36.25
CA GLY A 979 -4.82 -22.62 35.11
C GLY A 979 -5.70 -23.59 34.30
N ASP A 980 -6.47 -24.43 34.98
CA ASP A 980 -7.21 -25.55 34.37
C ASP A 980 -8.67 -25.19 34.01
N MET A 981 -8.87 -24.26 33.05
CA MET A 981 -10.19 -24.03 32.44
C MET A 981 -10.49 -25.01 31.32
N ASN A 982 -11.69 -25.62 31.33
CA ASN A 982 -12.20 -26.37 30.18
C ASN A 982 -12.98 -25.48 29.18
N GLY A 983 -13.51 -26.09 28.11
CA GLY A 983 -14.27 -25.38 27.07
C GLY A 983 -15.61 -24.84 27.57
N GLY A 984 -16.25 -25.54 28.51
CA GLY A 984 -17.44 -25.09 29.23
C GLY A 984 -17.17 -23.87 30.10
N ASP A 985 -16.13 -23.91 30.94
CA ASP A 985 -15.69 -22.80 31.80
C ASP A 985 -15.41 -21.54 30.97
N THR A 986 -14.63 -21.69 29.90
CA THR A 986 -14.28 -20.61 28.96
C THR A 986 -15.53 -19.96 28.35
N LYS A 987 -16.52 -20.78 27.97
CA LYS A 987 -17.80 -20.34 27.39
C LYS A 987 -18.68 -19.60 28.42
N VAL A 988 -18.68 -20.03 29.68
CA VAL A 988 -19.36 -19.34 30.78
C VAL A 988 -18.69 -18.00 31.10
N ALA A 989 -17.37 -17.97 31.24
CA ALA A 989 -16.60 -16.76 31.50
C ALA A 989 -16.87 -15.67 30.44
N LEU A 990 -16.83 -16.06 29.16
CA LEU A 990 -17.14 -15.17 28.05
C LEU A 990 -18.61 -14.70 28.09
N GLY A 991 -19.55 -15.57 28.46
CA GLY A 991 -20.96 -15.21 28.64
C GLY A 991 -21.20 -14.16 29.73
N ILE A 992 -20.48 -14.27 30.86
CA ILE A 992 -20.55 -13.30 31.97
C ILE A 992 -19.97 -11.94 31.54
N LEU A 993 -18.80 -11.94 30.90
CA LEU A 993 -18.20 -10.70 30.36
C LEU A 993 -19.10 -10.03 29.29
N GLN A 994 -19.83 -10.83 28.51
CA GLN A 994 -20.84 -10.33 27.57
C GLN A 994 -22.13 -9.79 28.23
N LYS A 995 -22.53 -10.30 29.42
CA LYS A 995 -23.59 -9.65 30.23
C LYS A 995 -23.10 -8.29 30.72
N ILE A 996 -21.91 -8.26 31.34
CA ILE A 996 -21.32 -7.06 31.94
C ILE A 996 -21.15 -5.93 30.93
N THR A 997 -20.63 -6.23 29.73
CA THR A 997 -20.41 -5.23 28.67
C THR A 997 -21.68 -4.71 28.00
N LYS A 998 -22.83 -5.36 28.18
CA LYS A 998 -24.13 -4.93 27.63
C LYS A 998 -24.96 -4.08 28.60
N GLN A 999 -24.73 -4.16 29.90
CA GLN A 999 -25.42 -3.34 30.91
C GLN A 999 -24.70 -1.99 31.10
N GLN A 1000 -25.46 -0.89 31.21
CA GLN A 1000 -24.92 0.45 31.43
C GLN A 1000 -24.74 0.75 32.93
N PHE A 1001 -23.76 0.10 33.56
CA PHE A 1001 -23.39 0.41 34.94
C PHE A 1001 -22.82 1.83 35.07
N THR A 1002 -23.25 2.51 36.13
CA THR A 1002 -22.94 3.92 36.42
C THR A 1002 -21.58 4.14 37.09
N SER A 1003 -21.01 3.09 37.72
CA SER A 1003 -19.84 3.14 38.59
C SER A 1003 -18.46 3.12 37.89
N ARG A 1004 -18.38 3.40 36.57
CA ARG A 1004 -17.14 3.28 35.74
C ARG A 1004 -15.87 3.93 36.30
N LYS A 1005 -15.98 4.92 37.21
CA LYS A 1005 -14.81 5.55 37.87
C LYS A 1005 -14.07 4.64 38.86
N GLN A 1006 -14.72 3.64 39.47
CA GLN A 1006 -14.05 2.78 40.47
C GLN A 1006 -13.28 1.62 39.83
N ILE A 1007 -13.80 1.02 38.76
CA ILE A 1007 -13.13 -0.08 38.04
C ILE A 1007 -11.74 0.39 37.55
N TRP A 1008 -11.68 1.57 36.94
CA TRP A 1008 -10.44 2.16 36.40
C TRP A 1008 -9.41 2.59 37.47
N ALA A 1009 -9.81 2.64 38.75
CA ALA A 1009 -8.91 2.98 39.86
C ALA A 1009 -8.17 1.76 40.41
N ALA A 1010 -8.68 0.53 40.19
CA ALA A 1010 -8.07 -0.71 40.65
C ALA A 1010 -6.93 -1.19 39.73
N GLU A 1011 -7.05 -0.95 38.41
CA GLU A 1011 -6.07 -1.40 37.42
C GLU A 1011 -4.77 -0.56 37.42
N ASN A 1012 -4.84 0.70 37.87
CA ASN A 1012 -3.73 1.67 37.77
C ASN A 1012 -2.71 1.62 38.95
N ARG A 1013 -2.51 0.47 39.61
CA ARG A 1013 -1.49 0.33 40.69
C ARG A 1013 -0.54 -0.86 40.59
N THR A 1014 -0.81 -1.85 39.75
CA THR A 1014 0.12 -2.99 39.52
C THR A 1014 -0.01 -3.52 38.10
N GLU A 1015 1.13 -3.79 37.47
CA GLU A 1015 1.30 -4.49 36.17
C GLU A 1015 0.81 -3.74 34.91
N HIS A 1016 1.75 -3.12 34.20
CA HIS A 1016 1.59 -2.79 32.78
C HIS A 1016 2.10 -3.95 31.92
N SER A 1017 1.19 -4.80 31.46
CA SER A 1017 1.42 -5.76 30.38
C SER A 1017 0.13 -5.97 29.57
N SER A 1018 0.24 -6.54 28.37
CA SER A 1018 -0.83 -6.70 27.37
C SER A 1018 -1.53 -5.39 26.92
N CYS A 1019 -1.12 -4.87 25.76
CA CYS A 1019 -1.92 -3.91 25.00
C CYS A 1019 -1.79 -4.25 23.50
N CYS A 1020 -2.60 -5.19 23.02
CA CYS A 1020 -2.69 -5.51 21.60
C CYS A 1020 -4.00 -6.26 21.23
N GLN A 1021 -5.16 -5.80 21.76
CA GLN A 1021 -6.48 -6.14 21.22
C GLN A 1021 -7.58 -5.18 21.74
N LEU A 1022 -8.55 -4.88 20.88
CA LEU A 1022 -9.81 -4.14 21.10
C LEU A 1022 -9.72 -2.75 21.79
N THR A 1023 -10.08 -1.71 21.05
CA THR A 1023 -10.88 -0.59 21.57
C THR A 1023 -11.83 -0.13 20.46
N LEU A 1024 -13.13 0.01 20.76
CA LEU A 1024 -14.16 0.18 19.72
C LEU A 1024 -15.09 1.36 20.05
N VAL A 1025 -14.86 2.47 19.34
CA VAL A 1025 -15.76 3.58 18.95
C VAL A 1025 -16.93 3.94 19.90
N ARG A 1026 -16.87 5.12 20.51
CA ARG A 1026 -17.83 6.23 20.26
C ARG A 1026 -17.45 7.53 20.99
N GLY A 1027 -17.33 8.63 20.23
CA GLY A 1027 -17.15 9.96 20.80
C GLY A 1027 -18.47 10.69 21.07
N LYS A 1028 -18.53 11.43 22.18
CA LYS A 1028 -19.43 12.58 22.38
C LYS A 1028 -18.70 13.68 23.15
N ARG A 1029 -19.07 14.93 22.90
CA ARG A 1029 -18.45 16.13 23.50
C ARG A 1029 -18.67 16.20 25.01
N CYS A 1030 -17.69 16.72 25.74
CA CYS A 1030 -17.91 17.43 27.00
C CYS A 1030 -17.12 18.74 26.96
N GLN A 1031 -17.82 19.88 26.98
CA GLN A 1031 -17.21 21.17 27.33
C GLN A 1031 -17.31 21.36 28.83
N LEU A 1032 -16.16 21.37 29.51
CA LEU A 1032 -15.91 22.11 30.76
C LEU A 1032 -14.45 22.59 30.69
N GLY A 1033 -14.08 23.77 31.17
CA GLY A 1033 -14.86 24.75 31.92
C GLY A 1033 -13.97 25.29 33.05
N ARG A 1034 -13.46 26.52 32.90
CA ARG A 1034 -12.56 27.14 33.90
C ARG A 1034 -13.24 27.24 35.26
N THR A 1035 -12.59 26.75 36.31
CA THR A 1035 -12.63 27.37 37.65
C THR A 1035 -11.40 26.98 38.46
N ASN A 1036 -11.01 27.85 39.41
CA ASN A 1036 -9.77 27.72 40.17
C ASN A 1036 -9.98 26.90 41.45
N ARG A 1037 -9.05 25.99 41.77
CA ARG A 1037 -8.13 26.15 42.91
C ARG A 1037 -7.00 25.15 42.87
#